data_AF-A0AAX1UK02-F1
#
_entry.id   AF-A0AAX1UK02-F1
#
_cell.length_a   1.000
_cell.length_b   1.000
_cell.length_c   1.000
_cell.angle_alpha   90.00
_cell.angle_beta   90.00
_cell.angle_gamma   90.00
#
_symmetry.space_group_name_H-M   'P 1'
#
loop_
_entity.id
_entity.type
_entity.pdbx_description
1 polymer ?
#
loop_
_entity_poly.entity_id
_entity_poly.type
_entity_poly.pdbx_seq_one_letter_code
_entity_poly.pdbx_strand_id
1 'polypeptide(L)'
;MTKAFRQIDPEAREDVDTFAMRLDAGDTYQLVFSTEAAEQFLSYRGMTVFGADGSYVGLILNDYGNTFSASGTLTTATFTAQSRGDYLLFAKFSGGSVTTSYGLTLERVADITPWHVSLSRDGMGAKAVIASDDTTIRAGTQITIYLTFSTSNISLDDVRMLVPGSMSTWMSSTDISTTVSVTMTASQDATLRDLVEISFIGSGNAGSLSVSNVSVQVAGSSVVVDAENAVTTPGNMVLVGTTGNDKLTGDIGSDSLSGLAGSDTLNGGAGNDVIDGGAGADFMAGGSGDDVYLVDSAADLTFEDARQGTDHVRSSISHTLADNVENLTLLGNSALIGTGNALANLINGNAGNNTLNGLDGADTLNGGVGADSLLGGTGNDTYIIDSVGDRISEALGAGSDLVRSSVSYKLGANLENLTLTGTGALNGTGNGLANRITGNGAANVLNGGSGNDTLVGGRGNDTYIVNGGDTIIENRGGGIDLVRASTSFTLGANLENLTLTGTVAINGTGNEHANWITGNGAANTLNGGNGHDTLLGGGGRDILAGGNGNDRLSGGAGNDRLTGGAGSDVFIFENSLRPGNADQITDFSTVADSIHLDDAIFTGLAAGRLSVSAFRASATGLAQDASDRILYETDTGRLFFDADGAGGSNRILFATLARELALTSTDFFVF
;
A
#
# COMPACT_ATOMS: atom_id res chain seq x y z
N MET A 1 -1.81 -38.75 -69.80
CA MET A 1 -0.61 -39.59 -69.60
C MET A 1 -0.90 -40.52 -68.44
N THR A 2 -0.88 -41.84 -68.62
CA THR A 2 -1.07 -42.79 -67.50
C THR A 2 0.23 -42.85 -66.68
N LYS A 3 0.26 -42.23 -65.50
CA LYS A 3 1.35 -42.43 -64.54
C LYS A 3 0.97 -43.60 -63.63
N ALA A 4 1.65 -44.73 -63.78
CA ALA A 4 1.55 -45.85 -62.84
C ALA A 4 2.38 -45.52 -61.58
N PHE A 5 1.75 -45.61 -60.40
CA PHE A 5 2.43 -45.43 -59.11
C PHE A 5 2.78 -46.77 -58.47
N ARG A 6 3.84 -46.75 -57.65
CA ARG A 6 4.56 -47.89 -57.07
C ARG A 6 3.78 -48.54 -55.93
N GLN A 7 3.89 -49.86 -55.82
CA GLN A 7 3.37 -50.72 -54.75
C GLN A 7 3.80 -50.21 -53.36
N ILE A 8 2.84 -49.98 -52.46
CA ILE A 8 3.09 -49.74 -51.03
C ILE A 8 2.94 -51.10 -50.33
N ASP A 9 4.00 -51.52 -49.65
CA ASP A 9 4.08 -52.80 -48.93
C ASP A 9 3.26 -52.72 -47.62
N PRO A 10 2.31 -53.63 -47.35
CA PRO A 10 1.46 -53.56 -46.16
C PRO A 10 2.20 -53.86 -44.83
N GLU A 11 3.43 -54.38 -44.88
CA GLU A 11 4.16 -54.82 -43.69
C GLU A 11 5.26 -53.85 -43.21
N ALA A 12 5.38 -52.67 -43.82
CA ALA A 12 6.22 -51.61 -43.29
C ALA A 12 5.58 -51.00 -42.02
N ARG A 13 5.95 -51.55 -40.85
CA ARG A 13 5.80 -50.88 -39.56
C ARG A 13 6.76 -49.69 -39.51
N GLU A 14 6.35 -48.56 -40.05
CA GLU A 14 6.86 -47.23 -39.71
C GLU A 14 5.93 -46.19 -40.32
N ASP A 15 5.69 -45.14 -39.53
CA ASP A 15 4.81 -44.01 -39.74
C ASP A 15 4.66 -43.58 -41.22
N VAL A 16 3.46 -43.77 -41.77
CA VAL A 16 3.03 -42.99 -42.94
C VAL A 16 1.70 -42.35 -42.59
N ASP A 17 1.85 -41.15 -42.05
CA ASP A 17 0.82 -40.15 -41.84
C ASP A 17 0.12 -39.79 -43.16
N THR A 18 -1.16 -39.47 -43.02
CA THR A 18 -2.05 -38.76 -43.95
C THR A 18 -1.41 -38.26 -45.25
N PHE A 19 -1.79 -38.86 -46.39
CA PHE A 19 -1.36 -38.40 -47.71
C PHE A 19 -2.44 -37.52 -48.37
N ALA A 20 -2.11 -36.27 -48.69
CA ALA A 20 -2.95 -35.37 -49.46
C ALA A 20 -2.30 -35.06 -50.82
N MET A 21 -3.03 -35.26 -51.92
CA MET A 21 -2.56 -34.95 -53.27
C MET A 21 -3.52 -33.98 -53.95
N ARG A 22 -2.96 -32.92 -54.55
CA ARG A 22 -3.71 -31.95 -55.35
C ARG A 22 -3.92 -32.48 -56.76
N LEU A 23 -5.17 -32.52 -57.23
CA LEU A 23 -5.51 -32.96 -58.58
C LEU A 23 -5.59 -31.78 -59.56
N ASP A 24 -4.97 -31.92 -60.73
CA ASP A 24 -5.09 -30.96 -61.82
C ASP A 24 -6.32 -31.25 -62.71
N ALA A 25 -7.00 -30.17 -63.15
CA ALA A 25 -8.25 -30.25 -63.90
C ALA A 25 -8.05 -30.86 -65.30
N GLY A 26 -8.87 -31.85 -65.65
CA GLY A 26 -8.85 -32.55 -66.94
C GLY A 26 -7.96 -33.81 -66.97
N ASP A 27 -7.24 -34.10 -65.88
CA ASP A 27 -6.45 -35.32 -65.77
C ASP A 27 -7.27 -36.50 -65.22
N THR A 28 -6.95 -37.69 -65.73
CA THR A 28 -7.56 -38.96 -65.33
C THR A 28 -6.59 -39.75 -64.46
N TYR A 29 -7.01 -40.10 -63.25
CA TYR A 29 -6.21 -40.81 -62.26
C TYR A 29 -6.77 -42.21 -62.02
N GLN A 30 -5.89 -43.19 -61.84
CA GLN A 30 -6.26 -44.60 -61.70
C GLN A 30 -5.64 -45.17 -60.41
N LEU A 31 -6.47 -45.61 -59.46
CA LEU A 31 -6.02 -46.31 -58.26
C LEU A 31 -6.19 -47.83 -58.43
N VAL A 32 -5.14 -48.60 -58.11
CA VAL A 32 -5.11 -50.06 -58.19
C VAL A 32 -5.00 -50.63 -56.77
N PHE A 33 -5.87 -51.55 -56.39
CA PHE A 33 -5.87 -52.21 -55.07
C PHE A 33 -5.65 -53.73 -55.23
N SER A 34 -4.89 -54.37 -54.34
CA SER A 34 -4.65 -55.83 -54.36
C SER A 34 -5.54 -56.58 -53.37
N THR A 35 -6.52 -57.33 -53.91
CA THR A 35 -7.21 -58.59 -53.44
C THR A 35 -7.47 -58.83 -51.94
N GLU A 36 -8.54 -59.44 -51.43
CA GLU A 36 -9.67 -60.23 -51.98
C GLU A 36 -10.73 -60.35 -50.85
N ALA A 37 -11.98 -59.94 -51.06
CA ALA A 37 -13.23 -60.48 -50.47
C ALA A 37 -14.40 -59.50 -50.72
N ALA A 38 -15.50 -60.02 -51.26
CA ALA A 38 -16.64 -59.26 -51.76
C ALA A 38 -17.80 -59.16 -50.75
N GLU A 39 -18.56 -58.05 -50.74
CA GLU A 39 -19.97 -57.98 -51.17
C GLU A 39 -20.67 -56.61 -50.90
N GLN A 40 -21.47 -56.18 -51.89
CA GLN A 40 -22.54 -55.15 -51.98
C GLN A 40 -22.26 -53.62 -51.91
N PHE A 41 -22.92 -52.91 -52.84
CA PHE A 41 -22.92 -51.45 -53.05
C PHE A 41 -24.20 -50.81 -52.47
N LEU A 42 -24.07 -49.74 -51.68
CA LEU A 42 -25.15 -48.81 -51.35
C LEU A 42 -24.72 -47.39 -51.73
N SER A 43 -25.43 -46.79 -52.67
CA SER A 43 -25.25 -45.38 -53.07
C SER A 43 -26.16 -44.51 -52.22
N TYR A 44 -25.57 -43.60 -51.43
CA TYR A 44 -26.29 -42.43 -50.88
C TYR A 44 -25.47 -41.17 -51.17
N ARG A 45 -26.17 -40.05 -51.39
CA ARG A 45 -25.59 -38.79 -51.91
C ARG A 45 -24.23 -38.47 -51.29
N GLY A 46 -23.18 -38.48 -52.12
CA GLY A 46 -21.86 -37.94 -51.79
C GLY A 46 -20.86 -38.89 -51.14
N MET A 47 -21.19 -40.15 -50.84
CA MET A 47 -20.24 -41.11 -50.25
C MET A 47 -20.25 -42.45 -51.00
N THR A 48 -19.05 -42.97 -51.32
CA THR A 48 -18.88 -44.37 -51.76
C THR A 48 -18.08 -45.11 -50.69
N VAL A 49 -18.69 -46.11 -50.06
CA VAL A 49 -18.07 -46.98 -49.04
C VAL A 49 -17.55 -48.24 -49.72
N PHE A 50 -16.39 -48.76 -49.30
CA PHE A 50 -15.84 -50.04 -49.76
C PHE A 50 -15.67 -51.00 -48.58
N GLY A 51 -16.20 -52.23 -48.70
CA GLY A 51 -15.83 -53.40 -47.89
C GLY A 51 -16.71 -53.70 -46.65
N ALA A 52 -17.06 -54.97 -46.46
CA ALA A 52 -17.95 -55.48 -45.40
C ALA A 52 -17.25 -55.77 -44.04
N ASP A 53 -15.98 -55.40 -43.88
CA ASP A 53 -15.16 -55.63 -42.68
C ASP A 53 -14.68 -54.34 -42.00
N GLY A 54 -15.24 -53.18 -42.37
CA GLY A 54 -15.18 -51.93 -41.59
C GLY A 54 -13.79 -51.28 -41.46
N SER A 55 -12.80 -51.69 -42.25
CA SER A 55 -11.40 -51.26 -42.04
C SER A 55 -10.92 -50.09 -42.91
N TYR A 56 -11.71 -49.61 -43.88
CA TYR A 56 -11.36 -48.47 -44.73
C TYR A 56 -12.58 -47.61 -45.07
N VAL A 57 -12.51 -46.30 -44.78
CA VAL A 57 -13.51 -45.31 -45.21
C VAL A 57 -12.80 -44.28 -46.08
N GLY A 58 -13.16 -44.21 -47.37
CA GLY A 58 -12.74 -43.12 -48.25
C GLY A 58 -13.84 -42.06 -48.32
N LEU A 59 -13.52 -40.82 -47.93
CA LEU A 59 -14.41 -39.67 -48.06
C LEU A 59 -13.99 -38.85 -49.26
N ILE A 60 -14.92 -38.58 -50.18
CA ILE A 60 -14.75 -37.59 -51.25
C ILE A 60 -15.70 -36.44 -50.92
N LEU A 61 -15.17 -35.29 -50.53
CA LEU A 61 -15.96 -34.09 -50.30
C LEU A 61 -16.19 -33.38 -51.64
N ASN A 62 -17.43 -32.97 -51.88
CA ASN A 62 -17.89 -32.27 -53.08
C ASN A 62 -18.57 -30.98 -52.63
N ASP A 63 -18.19 -29.86 -53.24
CA ASP A 63 -18.75 -28.54 -52.90
C ASP A 63 -19.74 -27.95 -53.93
N TYR A 64 -20.08 -28.65 -55.02
CA TYR A 64 -20.96 -28.10 -56.08
C TYR A 64 -21.88 -29.11 -56.79
N GLY A 65 -22.46 -30.08 -56.09
CA GLY A 65 -23.63 -30.82 -56.59
C GLY A 65 -23.43 -31.64 -57.88
N ASN A 66 -22.19 -31.90 -58.30
CA ASN A 66 -21.88 -32.70 -59.50
C ASN A 66 -22.02 -34.21 -59.24
N THR A 67 -22.49 -34.95 -60.25
CA THR A 67 -22.59 -36.41 -60.26
C THR A 67 -21.27 -37.05 -60.71
N PHE A 68 -20.71 -37.93 -59.88
CA PHE A 68 -19.62 -38.83 -60.28
C PHE A 68 -20.19 -40.05 -60.99
N SER A 69 -19.68 -40.40 -62.18
CA SER A 69 -19.93 -41.70 -62.81
C SER A 69 -18.73 -42.61 -62.60
N ALA A 70 -18.89 -43.63 -61.75
CA ALA A 70 -17.94 -44.72 -61.65
C ALA A 70 -18.35 -45.79 -62.67
N SER A 71 -17.43 -46.20 -63.56
CA SER A 71 -17.60 -47.39 -64.39
C SER A 71 -16.29 -48.16 -64.47
N GLY A 72 -16.33 -49.45 -64.15
CA GLY A 72 -15.17 -50.35 -64.15
C GLY A 72 -15.34 -51.53 -63.20
N THR A 73 -14.63 -52.63 -63.46
CA THR A 73 -14.58 -53.83 -62.60
C THR A 73 -13.36 -53.83 -61.66
N LEU A 74 -13.44 -54.72 -60.66
CA LEU A 74 -12.89 -54.73 -59.29
C LEU A 74 -11.37 -54.52 -59.01
N THR A 75 -10.57 -53.93 -59.90
CA THR A 75 -9.13 -53.69 -59.62
C THR A 75 -8.62 -52.29 -59.96
N THR A 76 -9.45 -51.44 -60.57
CA THR A 76 -9.10 -50.04 -60.87
C THR A 76 -10.30 -49.11 -60.73
N ALA A 77 -10.17 -48.08 -59.89
CA ALA A 77 -11.10 -46.94 -59.88
C ALA A 77 -10.48 -45.81 -60.72
N THR A 78 -11.24 -45.29 -61.69
CA THR A 78 -10.80 -44.21 -62.56
C THR A 78 -11.68 -42.99 -62.33
N PHE A 79 -11.08 -41.85 -61.99
CA PHE A 79 -11.81 -40.58 -61.86
C PHE A 79 -11.16 -39.50 -62.71
N THR A 80 -11.99 -38.54 -63.14
CA THR A 80 -11.57 -37.38 -63.93
C THR A 80 -12.01 -36.13 -63.18
N ALA A 81 -11.06 -35.33 -62.71
CA ALA A 81 -11.34 -34.07 -62.03
C ALA A 81 -11.78 -33.02 -63.06
N GLN A 82 -12.97 -32.44 -62.89
CA GLN A 82 -13.54 -31.49 -63.87
C GLN A 82 -13.25 -30.02 -63.54
N SER A 83 -12.71 -29.70 -62.36
CA SER A 83 -12.26 -28.34 -61.99
C SER A 83 -11.08 -28.38 -61.01
N ARG A 84 -10.30 -27.29 -60.94
CA ARG A 84 -9.16 -27.15 -60.02
C ARG A 84 -9.66 -27.06 -58.57
N GLY A 85 -9.24 -28.00 -57.70
CA GLY A 85 -9.51 -27.92 -56.26
C GLY A 85 -9.81 -29.24 -55.55
N ASP A 86 -9.92 -30.37 -56.27
CA ASP A 86 -10.31 -31.64 -55.67
C ASP A 86 -9.15 -32.28 -54.86
N TYR A 87 -9.43 -32.72 -53.63
CA TYR A 87 -8.50 -33.48 -52.77
C TYR A 87 -9.08 -34.86 -52.41
N LEU A 88 -8.21 -35.84 -52.28
CA LEU A 88 -8.54 -37.21 -51.88
C LEU A 88 -7.88 -37.49 -50.52
N LEU A 89 -8.67 -37.83 -49.49
CA LEU A 89 -8.19 -38.11 -48.13
C LEU A 89 -8.42 -39.57 -47.76
N PHE A 90 -7.42 -40.21 -47.16
CA PHE A 90 -7.54 -41.55 -46.56
C PHE A 90 -7.22 -41.47 -45.07
N ALA A 91 -8.04 -42.14 -44.24
CA ALA A 91 -7.75 -42.39 -42.83
C ALA A 91 -7.93 -43.88 -42.52
N LYS A 92 -6.99 -44.47 -41.75
CA LYS A 92 -7.08 -45.84 -41.22
C LYS A 92 -7.49 -45.76 -39.76
N PHE A 93 -8.52 -46.49 -39.36
CA PHE A 93 -8.91 -46.64 -37.96
C PHE A 93 -8.26 -47.90 -37.39
N SER A 94 -7.53 -47.78 -36.28
CA SER A 94 -6.96 -48.93 -35.56
C SER A 94 -7.84 -49.27 -34.35
N GLY A 95 -8.60 -50.36 -34.44
CA GLY A 95 -9.10 -51.12 -33.29
C GLY A 95 -10.59 -50.96 -32.97
N GLY A 96 -11.31 -52.10 -33.02
CA GLY A 96 -12.61 -52.30 -32.36
C GLY A 96 -13.84 -51.92 -33.19
N SER A 97 -14.84 -52.82 -33.22
CA SER A 97 -16.14 -52.63 -33.87
C SER A 97 -16.78 -51.29 -33.47
N VAL A 98 -17.09 -50.45 -34.47
CA VAL A 98 -17.78 -49.16 -34.29
C VAL A 98 -19.26 -49.35 -34.64
N THR A 99 -20.14 -49.23 -33.64
CA THR A 99 -21.61 -49.26 -33.82
C THR A 99 -22.28 -47.90 -33.58
N THR A 100 -21.54 -46.80 -33.50
CA THR A 100 -22.10 -45.45 -33.28
C THR A 100 -21.65 -44.45 -34.35
N SER A 101 -22.61 -43.66 -34.82
CA SER A 101 -22.40 -42.57 -35.79
C SER A 101 -21.71 -41.38 -35.13
N TYR A 102 -20.64 -40.86 -35.75
CA TYR A 102 -20.03 -39.59 -35.39
C TYR A 102 -20.69 -38.47 -36.20
N GLY A 103 -21.21 -37.43 -35.55
CA GLY A 103 -21.73 -36.23 -36.21
C GLY A 103 -20.85 -35.03 -35.90
N LEU A 104 -20.26 -34.42 -36.93
CA LEU A 104 -19.61 -33.11 -36.86
C LEU A 104 -20.49 -32.12 -37.64
N THR A 105 -21.00 -31.09 -36.99
CA THR A 105 -21.78 -30.02 -37.64
C THR A 105 -21.00 -28.71 -37.54
N LEU A 106 -20.68 -28.12 -38.70
CA LEU A 106 -20.07 -26.79 -38.82
C LEU A 106 -21.14 -25.82 -39.32
N GLU A 107 -21.55 -24.86 -38.48
CA GLU A 107 -22.50 -23.82 -38.86
C GLU A 107 -21.83 -22.43 -38.85
N ARG A 108 -21.97 -21.70 -39.95
CA ARG A 108 -21.52 -20.30 -40.04
C ARG A 108 -22.66 -19.39 -39.55
N VAL A 109 -22.53 -18.87 -38.34
CA VAL A 109 -23.48 -17.88 -37.81
C VAL A 109 -23.20 -16.55 -38.48
N ALA A 110 -24.19 -16.02 -39.21
CA ALA A 110 -24.07 -14.71 -39.83
C ALA A 110 -24.11 -13.63 -38.75
N ASP A 111 -23.13 -12.73 -38.83
CA ASP A 111 -22.88 -11.55 -37.99
C ASP A 111 -22.28 -11.86 -36.60
N ILE A 112 -20.99 -11.49 -36.50
CA ILE A 112 -19.99 -11.71 -35.42
C ILE A 112 -19.26 -13.06 -35.53
N THR A 113 -17.94 -13.00 -35.75
CA THR A 113 -17.00 -14.12 -35.90
C THR A 113 -16.83 -14.93 -34.61
N PRO A 114 -17.48 -16.11 -34.52
CA PRO A 114 -16.73 -17.35 -34.28
C PRO A 114 -17.30 -18.60 -34.99
N TRP A 115 -16.46 -19.64 -35.16
CA TRP A 115 -16.88 -20.95 -35.63
C TRP A 115 -17.39 -21.76 -34.42
N HIS A 116 -18.60 -22.33 -34.50
CA HIS A 116 -19.13 -23.25 -33.50
C HIS A 116 -18.92 -24.70 -33.96
N VAL A 117 -18.30 -25.53 -33.11
CA VAL A 117 -18.07 -26.95 -33.39
C VAL A 117 -18.66 -27.77 -32.25
N SER A 118 -19.76 -28.49 -32.53
CA SER A 118 -20.41 -29.38 -31.56
C SER A 118 -19.98 -30.83 -31.82
N LEU A 119 -19.52 -31.51 -30.78
CA LEU A 119 -19.17 -32.93 -30.81
C LEU A 119 -20.09 -33.69 -29.85
N SER A 120 -20.77 -34.74 -30.31
CA SER A 120 -21.51 -35.67 -29.43
C SER A 120 -20.90 -37.07 -29.49
N ARG A 121 -20.65 -37.68 -28.32
CA ARG A 121 -20.30 -39.10 -28.21
C ARG A 121 -20.69 -39.68 -26.85
N ASP A 122 -21.22 -40.89 -26.88
CA ASP A 122 -21.29 -41.81 -25.73
C ASP A 122 -20.02 -42.68 -25.72
N GLY A 123 -19.13 -42.44 -24.74
CA GLY A 123 -18.03 -43.34 -24.38
C GLY A 123 -16.84 -43.39 -25.35
N MET A 124 -15.65 -43.08 -24.80
CA MET A 124 -14.30 -43.08 -25.38
C MET A 124 -13.96 -41.84 -26.23
N GLY A 125 -12.79 -41.25 -25.99
CA GLY A 125 -12.41 -39.88 -26.37
C GLY A 125 -12.74 -39.42 -27.80
N ALA A 126 -12.98 -38.12 -27.94
CA ALA A 126 -13.28 -37.45 -29.20
C ALA A 126 -12.08 -36.60 -29.64
N LYS A 127 -11.58 -36.82 -30.86
CA LYS A 127 -10.61 -35.92 -31.52
C LYS A 127 -11.36 -34.92 -32.40
N ALA A 128 -11.22 -33.63 -32.12
CA ALA A 128 -11.74 -32.55 -32.95
C ALA A 128 -10.63 -32.07 -33.88
N VAL A 129 -10.84 -32.06 -35.20
CA VAL A 129 -9.94 -31.41 -36.15
C VAL A 129 -10.75 -30.34 -36.89
N ILE A 130 -10.41 -29.07 -36.68
CA ILE A 130 -11.06 -27.94 -37.37
C ILE A 130 -10.17 -27.52 -38.53
N ALA A 131 -10.36 -28.10 -39.71
CA ALA A 131 -9.75 -27.59 -40.92
C ALA A 131 -10.71 -26.57 -41.56
N SER A 132 -10.33 -25.29 -41.62
CA SER A 132 -11.01 -24.32 -42.50
C SER A 132 -10.15 -24.11 -43.72
N ASP A 133 -10.65 -24.54 -44.87
CA ASP A 133 -9.99 -24.29 -46.14
C ASP A 133 -10.30 -22.84 -46.55
N ASP A 134 -9.25 -22.01 -46.56
CA ASP A 134 -9.21 -20.67 -47.17
C ASP A 134 -9.67 -19.47 -46.31
N THR A 135 -9.06 -19.27 -45.14
CA THR A 135 -9.02 -17.94 -44.51
C THR A 135 -7.59 -17.38 -44.52
N THR A 136 -7.33 -16.38 -45.37
CA THR A 136 -6.27 -15.40 -45.07
C THR A 136 -6.62 -14.71 -43.75
N ILE A 137 -6.10 -15.20 -42.64
CA ILE A 137 -6.21 -14.55 -41.34
C ILE A 137 -5.42 -13.24 -41.43
N ARG A 138 -6.12 -12.10 -41.37
CA ARG A 138 -5.48 -10.78 -41.39
C ARG A 138 -4.90 -10.50 -40.00
N ALA A 139 -3.78 -9.78 -39.93
CA ALA A 139 -3.24 -9.29 -38.65
C ALA A 139 -4.35 -8.56 -37.87
N GLY A 140 -4.49 -8.87 -36.57
CA GLY A 140 -5.56 -8.34 -35.72
C GLY A 140 -6.91 -9.09 -35.77
N THR A 141 -7.00 -10.25 -36.43
CA THR A 141 -8.21 -11.10 -36.40
C THR A 141 -8.29 -11.88 -35.08
N GLN A 142 -9.39 -11.77 -34.35
CA GLN A 142 -9.70 -12.62 -33.19
C GLN A 142 -10.51 -13.83 -33.65
N ILE A 143 -10.05 -15.03 -33.28
CA ILE A 143 -10.74 -16.30 -33.58
C ILE A 143 -11.20 -16.88 -32.25
N THR A 144 -12.51 -16.92 -32.02
CA THR A 144 -13.09 -17.61 -30.86
C THR A 144 -13.69 -18.95 -31.31
N ILE A 145 -13.49 -20.01 -30.53
CA ILE A 145 -13.98 -21.36 -30.84
C ILE A 145 -14.72 -21.89 -29.63
N TYR A 146 -15.97 -22.29 -29.84
CA TYR A 146 -16.81 -22.91 -28.81
C TYR A 146 -16.89 -24.41 -29.04
N LEU A 147 -16.47 -25.18 -28.05
CA LEU A 147 -16.64 -26.64 -27.99
C LEU A 147 -17.65 -26.95 -26.89
N THR A 148 -18.85 -27.43 -27.26
CA THR A 148 -19.90 -27.77 -26.30
C THR A 148 -20.15 -29.27 -26.26
N PHE A 149 -20.12 -29.85 -25.06
CA PHE A 149 -20.33 -31.29 -24.84
C PHE A 149 -21.58 -31.53 -23.98
N SER A 150 -22.43 -32.46 -24.41
CA SER A 150 -23.75 -32.71 -23.80
C SER A 150 -23.92 -34.06 -23.09
N THR A 151 -22.83 -34.80 -22.86
CA THR A 151 -22.83 -36.16 -22.28
C THR A 151 -21.85 -36.28 -21.11
N SER A 152 -22.07 -37.25 -20.21
CA SER A 152 -21.26 -37.49 -19.01
C SER A 152 -20.03 -38.37 -19.26
N ASN A 153 -18.97 -38.22 -18.45
CA ASN A 153 -17.74 -39.02 -18.47
C ASN A 153 -16.96 -38.95 -19.79
N ILE A 154 -16.70 -37.73 -20.27
CA ILE A 154 -15.84 -37.53 -21.43
C ILE A 154 -14.39 -37.36 -20.94
N SER A 155 -13.53 -38.31 -21.30
CA SER A 155 -12.07 -38.14 -21.28
C SER A 155 -11.67 -37.63 -22.66
N LEU A 156 -11.15 -36.41 -22.75
CA LEU A 156 -10.56 -35.88 -23.98
C LEU A 156 -9.04 -36.11 -23.90
N ASP A 157 -8.54 -36.98 -24.78
CA ASP A 157 -7.12 -37.15 -25.04
C ASP A 157 -6.81 -36.47 -26.39
N ASP A 158 -5.77 -35.63 -26.47
CA ASP A 158 -5.27 -35.04 -27.73
C ASP A 158 -6.33 -34.17 -28.48
N VAL A 159 -6.73 -33.01 -27.96
CA VAL A 159 -7.47 -32.03 -28.78
C VAL A 159 -6.47 -31.27 -29.64
N ARG A 160 -6.34 -31.67 -30.91
CA ARG A 160 -5.41 -31.05 -31.86
C ARG A 160 -6.14 -30.16 -32.86
N MET A 161 -5.84 -28.88 -32.82
CA MET A 161 -6.34 -27.94 -33.82
C MET A 161 -5.27 -27.65 -34.86
N LEU A 162 -5.49 -28.11 -36.09
CA LEU A 162 -4.71 -27.71 -37.26
C LEU A 162 -5.36 -26.51 -37.90
N VAL A 163 -4.69 -25.35 -37.93
CA VAL A 163 -5.12 -24.21 -38.74
C VAL A 163 -4.28 -24.17 -40.01
N PRO A 164 -4.80 -24.57 -41.18
CA PRO A 164 -4.08 -24.43 -42.45
C PRO A 164 -4.13 -22.98 -42.90
N GLY A 165 -2.99 -22.29 -42.87
CA GLY A 165 -2.88 -20.91 -43.34
C GLY A 165 -1.65 -20.70 -44.22
N SER A 166 -1.84 -20.16 -45.43
CA SER A 166 -0.74 -19.55 -46.17
C SER A 166 -0.66 -18.07 -45.80
N MET A 167 0.39 -17.65 -45.10
CA MET A 167 0.67 -16.22 -44.93
C MET A 167 1.13 -15.67 -46.28
N SER A 168 0.34 -14.80 -46.91
CA SER A 168 0.76 -14.14 -48.15
C SER A 168 2.01 -13.30 -47.90
N THR A 169 2.98 -13.41 -48.79
CA THR A 169 4.35 -12.85 -48.73
C THR A 169 4.47 -11.32 -48.73
N TRP A 170 3.41 -10.58 -48.38
CA TRP A 170 3.32 -9.12 -48.53
C TRP A 170 3.28 -8.33 -47.21
N MET A 171 3.54 -8.93 -46.06
CA MET A 171 3.49 -8.22 -44.76
C MET A 171 4.83 -8.34 -44.02
N SER A 172 5.42 -7.18 -43.69
CA SER A 172 6.68 -7.09 -42.95
C SER A 172 6.51 -7.51 -41.50
N SER A 173 7.52 -8.18 -40.99
CA SER A 173 7.61 -8.96 -39.75
C SER A 173 7.56 -8.18 -38.43
N THR A 174 6.71 -7.16 -38.28
CA THR A 174 6.72 -6.34 -37.05
C THR A 174 5.43 -6.23 -36.25
N ASP A 175 4.25 -6.64 -36.73
CA ASP A 175 3.05 -6.66 -35.87
C ASP A 175 2.02 -7.68 -36.39
N ILE A 176 2.11 -8.94 -35.96
CA ILE A 176 1.06 -9.93 -36.21
C ILE A 176 0.66 -10.56 -34.88
N SER A 177 -0.18 -9.86 -34.10
CA SER A 177 -0.93 -10.49 -33.01
C SER A 177 -2.23 -11.06 -33.59
N THR A 178 -2.32 -12.37 -33.70
CA THR A 178 -3.59 -13.09 -33.92
C THR A 178 -3.94 -13.74 -32.59
N THR A 179 -5.07 -13.35 -32.00
CA THR A 179 -5.56 -13.93 -30.74
C THR A 179 -6.53 -15.06 -31.05
N VAL A 180 -6.23 -16.26 -30.55
CA VAL A 180 -7.12 -17.42 -30.60
C VAL A 180 -7.63 -17.69 -29.19
N SER A 181 -8.95 -17.61 -28.99
CA SER A 181 -9.60 -17.90 -27.72
C SER A 181 -10.42 -19.19 -27.87
N VAL A 182 -10.15 -20.17 -27.02
CA VAL A 182 -10.87 -21.46 -27.01
C VAL A 182 -11.71 -21.49 -25.75
N THR A 183 -13.02 -21.65 -25.92
CA THR A 183 -13.97 -21.84 -24.82
C THR A 183 -14.54 -23.25 -24.89
N MET A 184 -14.22 -24.07 -23.89
CA MET A 184 -14.77 -25.42 -23.74
C MET A 184 -15.89 -25.39 -22.71
N THR A 185 -17.10 -25.83 -23.07
CA THR A 185 -18.25 -25.94 -22.17
C THR A 185 -18.73 -27.39 -22.08
N ALA A 186 -18.58 -28.03 -20.91
CA ALA A 186 -19.09 -29.39 -20.68
C ALA A 186 -20.29 -29.38 -19.72
N SER A 187 -21.28 -30.25 -19.93
CA SER A 187 -22.53 -30.25 -19.13
C SER A 187 -22.55 -31.21 -17.92
N GLN A 188 -21.59 -32.13 -17.79
CA GLN A 188 -21.38 -33.07 -16.66
C GLN A 188 -19.86 -33.38 -16.47
N ASP A 189 -19.46 -34.21 -15.48
CA ASP A 189 -18.07 -34.60 -15.15
C ASP A 189 -17.18 -34.81 -16.40
N ALA A 190 -16.06 -34.08 -16.47
CA ALA A 190 -15.10 -34.15 -17.56
C ALA A 190 -13.67 -34.17 -17.01
N THR A 191 -12.83 -35.04 -17.56
CA THR A 191 -11.40 -35.14 -17.23
C THR A 191 -10.60 -34.72 -18.46
N LEU A 192 -9.85 -33.62 -18.36
CA LEU A 192 -8.88 -33.20 -19.37
C LEU A 192 -7.53 -33.77 -18.96
N ARG A 193 -7.02 -34.75 -19.73
CA ARG A 193 -5.84 -35.53 -19.32
C ARG A 193 -4.56 -35.23 -20.09
N ASP A 194 -4.62 -34.57 -21.25
CA ASP A 194 -3.42 -34.23 -22.03
C ASP A 194 -3.66 -33.10 -23.08
N LEU A 195 -2.58 -32.35 -23.33
CA LEU A 195 -2.27 -31.38 -24.41
C LEU A 195 -3.45 -30.92 -25.31
N VAL A 196 -3.87 -29.65 -25.13
CA VAL A 196 -4.52 -28.88 -26.21
C VAL A 196 -3.40 -28.34 -27.11
N GLU A 197 -3.06 -29.08 -28.16
CA GLU A 197 -2.07 -28.62 -29.14
C GLU A 197 -2.75 -27.74 -30.19
N ILE A 198 -2.47 -26.43 -30.18
CA ILE A 198 -2.81 -25.54 -31.30
C ILE A 198 -1.58 -25.42 -32.19
N SER A 199 -1.52 -26.23 -33.25
CA SER A 199 -0.37 -26.30 -34.16
C SER A 199 -0.69 -25.60 -35.48
N PHE A 200 0.03 -24.52 -35.81
CA PHE A 200 -0.09 -23.82 -37.08
C PHE A 200 0.93 -24.38 -38.08
N ILE A 201 0.46 -25.10 -39.10
CA ILE A 201 1.33 -25.62 -40.16
C ILE A 201 1.29 -24.63 -41.33
N GLY A 202 2.25 -23.68 -41.34
CA GLY A 202 2.44 -22.70 -42.41
C GLY A 202 3.88 -22.66 -42.91
N SER A 203 4.09 -22.55 -44.22
CA SER A 203 5.42 -22.57 -44.87
C SER A 203 6.11 -21.19 -44.95
N GLY A 204 6.01 -20.35 -43.91
CA GLY A 204 6.61 -19.01 -43.89
C GLY A 204 7.19 -18.61 -42.53
N ASN A 205 8.23 -17.77 -42.54
CA ASN A 205 9.01 -17.32 -41.37
C ASN A 205 8.13 -16.99 -40.16
N ALA A 206 8.28 -17.79 -39.10
CA ALA A 206 7.53 -17.69 -37.86
C ALA A 206 7.86 -16.39 -37.10
N GLY A 207 6.91 -15.44 -37.07
CA GLY A 207 6.80 -14.47 -35.99
C GLY A 207 6.14 -15.13 -34.78
N SER A 208 6.54 -14.73 -33.57
CA SER A 208 5.99 -15.22 -32.30
C SER A 208 4.46 -15.09 -32.27
N LEU A 209 3.77 -16.21 -32.07
CA LEU A 209 2.32 -16.27 -31.97
C LEU A 209 1.93 -16.49 -30.51
N SER A 210 1.12 -15.60 -29.93
CA SER A 210 0.61 -15.72 -28.56
C SER A 210 -0.82 -16.26 -28.57
N VAL A 211 -1.04 -17.43 -27.96
CA VAL A 211 -2.38 -17.88 -27.55
C VAL A 211 -2.74 -17.11 -26.29
N SER A 212 -3.90 -16.47 -26.24
CA SER A 212 -4.37 -15.78 -25.03
C SER A 212 -5.84 -16.07 -24.77
N ASN A 213 -6.16 -16.28 -23.48
CA ASN A 213 -7.51 -16.60 -22.98
C ASN A 213 -8.01 -17.98 -23.42
N VAL A 214 -7.38 -19.04 -22.91
CA VAL A 214 -8.00 -20.37 -22.86
C VAL A 214 -8.96 -20.36 -21.68
N SER A 215 -10.26 -20.51 -21.93
CA SER A 215 -11.27 -20.65 -20.88
C SER A 215 -11.88 -22.04 -20.93
N VAL A 216 -11.73 -22.79 -19.84
CA VAL A 216 -12.38 -24.09 -19.65
C VAL A 216 -13.48 -23.90 -18.63
N GLN A 217 -14.73 -24.14 -19.04
CA GLN A 217 -15.91 -24.04 -18.18
C GLN A 217 -16.65 -25.39 -18.18
N VAL A 218 -16.47 -26.21 -17.14
CA VAL A 218 -17.17 -27.50 -17.02
C VAL A 218 -18.34 -27.32 -16.04
N ALA A 219 -19.47 -27.96 -16.28
CA ALA A 219 -20.55 -28.12 -15.31
C ALA A 219 -20.54 -29.58 -14.87
N GLY A 220 -20.00 -29.93 -13.70
CA GLY A 220 -19.81 -31.31 -13.22
C GLY A 220 -19.58 -31.36 -11.71
N SER A 221 -19.19 -32.51 -11.18
CA SER A 221 -18.92 -32.80 -9.76
C SER A 221 -17.45 -33.13 -9.44
N SER A 222 -16.61 -33.28 -10.47
CA SER A 222 -15.15 -33.29 -10.31
C SER A 222 -14.49 -33.05 -11.68
N VAL A 223 -13.55 -32.11 -11.72
CA VAL A 223 -12.74 -31.71 -12.86
C VAL A 223 -11.28 -31.82 -12.46
N VAL A 224 -10.52 -32.60 -13.24
CA VAL A 224 -9.07 -32.53 -13.23
C VAL A 224 -8.68 -31.81 -14.52
N VAL A 225 -8.19 -30.59 -14.39
CA VAL A 225 -7.44 -29.89 -15.45
C VAL A 225 -5.96 -30.12 -15.14
N ASP A 226 -5.44 -31.29 -15.53
CA ASP A 226 -3.99 -31.55 -15.50
C ASP A 226 -3.43 -31.12 -16.87
N ALA A 227 -2.81 -29.94 -16.93
CA ALA A 227 -2.06 -29.51 -18.10
C ALA A 227 -0.63 -30.14 -18.12
N GLU A 228 -0.46 -31.34 -17.55
CA GLU A 228 0.83 -31.96 -17.20
C GLU A 228 1.80 -32.18 -18.40
N ASN A 229 1.35 -32.00 -19.64
CA ASN A 229 2.19 -32.07 -20.84
C ASN A 229 1.84 -31.05 -21.93
N ALA A 230 1.16 -29.95 -21.59
CA ALA A 230 0.96 -28.87 -22.54
C ALA A 230 2.31 -28.19 -22.83
N VAL A 231 2.64 -27.97 -24.10
CA VAL A 231 3.70 -27.02 -24.46
C VAL A 231 3.41 -25.75 -23.70
N THR A 232 4.31 -25.37 -22.78
CA THR A 232 4.26 -24.18 -21.93
C THR A 232 4.10 -22.96 -22.83
N THR A 233 2.87 -22.61 -23.20
CA THR A 233 2.60 -21.37 -23.90
C THR A 233 2.57 -20.30 -22.83
N PRO A 234 3.51 -19.33 -22.82
CA PRO A 234 3.46 -18.23 -21.88
C PRO A 234 2.16 -17.47 -22.13
N GLY A 235 1.20 -17.55 -21.22
CA GLY A 235 -0.10 -16.95 -21.44
C GLY A 235 -1.04 -17.09 -20.25
N ASN A 236 -1.62 -15.96 -19.86
CA ASN A 236 -2.59 -15.87 -18.78
C ASN A 236 -3.85 -16.69 -19.07
N MET A 237 -4.25 -17.51 -18.12
CA MET A 237 -5.41 -18.40 -18.13
C MET A 237 -6.47 -17.95 -17.12
N VAL A 238 -7.73 -18.31 -17.42
CA VAL A 238 -8.84 -18.18 -16.48
C VAL A 238 -9.47 -19.56 -16.35
N LEU A 239 -9.25 -20.19 -15.20
CA LEU A 239 -9.66 -21.54 -14.86
C LEU A 239 -10.78 -21.47 -13.83
N VAL A 240 -11.92 -22.07 -14.13
CA VAL A 240 -13.07 -22.12 -13.22
C VAL A 240 -13.49 -23.58 -13.07
N GLY A 241 -13.49 -24.04 -11.84
CA GLY A 241 -13.96 -25.35 -11.40
C GLY A 241 -15.48 -25.45 -11.40
N THR A 242 -15.96 -26.34 -10.56
CA THR A 242 -17.34 -26.81 -10.45
C THR A 242 -17.77 -26.79 -8.99
N THR A 243 -18.93 -27.38 -8.68
CA THR A 243 -19.38 -27.47 -7.28
C THR A 243 -18.89 -28.74 -6.58
N GLY A 244 -17.87 -29.40 -7.10
CA GLY A 244 -17.26 -30.57 -6.46
C GLY A 244 -15.75 -30.48 -6.49
N ASN A 245 -15.07 -31.55 -6.07
CA ASN A 245 -13.63 -31.49 -5.79
C ASN A 245 -12.80 -31.46 -7.08
N ASP A 246 -12.10 -30.36 -7.29
CA ASP A 246 -11.38 -30.06 -8.52
C ASP A 246 -9.86 -29.97 -8.32
N LYS A 247 -9.11 -30.25 -9.38
CA LYS A 247 -7.66 -29.99 -9.47
C LYS A 247 -7.39 -29.04 -10.64
N LEU A 248 -6.90 -27.85 -10.36
CA LEU A 248 -6.62 -26.78 -11.33
C LEU A 248 -5.12 -26.42 -11.31
N THR A 249 -4.52 -26.16 -12.47
CA THR A 249 -3.11 -25.75 -12.59
C THR A 249 -2.93 -24.68 -13.67
N GLY A 250 -2.31 -23.54 -13.32
CA GLY A 250 -2.10 -22.36 -14.18
C GLY A 250 -0.79 -22.35 -15.01
N ASP A 251 0.20 -23.17 -14.66
CA ASP A 251 1.48 -23.26 -15.38
C ASP A 251 2.30 -21.94 -15.41
N ILE A 252 2.53 -21.32 -16.57
CA ILE A 252 3.31 -20.07 -16.70
C ILE A 252 2.38 -18.98 -17.23
N GLY A 253 2.21 -17.92 -16.47
CA GLY A 253 1.29 -16.83 -16.79
C GLY A 253 0.89 -16.08 -15.54
N SER A 254 0.12 -15.00 -15.70
CA SER A 254 -0.65 -14.45 -14.57
C SER A 254 -2.08 -14.94 -14.69
N ASP A 255 -2.39 -15.98 -13.95
CA ASP A 255 -3.58 -16.79 -14.08
C ASP A 255 -4.64 -16.42 -13.05
N SER A 256 -5.89 -16.79 -13.34
CA SER A 256 -7.00 -16.66 -12.41
C SER A 256 -7.67 -18.01 -12.25
N LEU A 257 -7.58 -18.58 -11.05
CA LEU A 257 -8.11 -19.91 -10.70
C LEU A 257 -9.27 -19.73 -9.71
N SER A 258 -10.39 -20.40 -9.96
CA SER A 258 -11.56 -20.41 -9.07
C SER A 258 -12.09 -21.83 -8.88
N GLY A 259 -12.08 -22.36 -7.65
CA GLY A 259 -12.57 -23.70 -7.31
C GLY A 259 -14.09 -23.79 -7.21
N LEU A 260 -14.73 -22.71 -6.74
CA LEU A 260 -16.16 -22.55 -6.47
C LEU A 260 -16.64 -23.27 -5.20
N ALA A 261 -17.04 -24.53 -5.26
CA ALA A 261 -17.46 -25.25 -4.06
C ALA A 261 -16.89 -26.65 -4.10
N GLY A 262 -16.41 -27.19 -2.98
CA GLY A 262 -15.75 -28.49 -3.03
C GLY A 262 -14.66 -28.63 -2.01
N SER A 263 -13.64 -29.40 -2.35
CA SER A 263 -12.38 -29.47 -1.62
C SER A 263 -11.32 -29.60 -2.70
N ASP A 264 -10.84 -28.45 -3.11
CA ASP A 264 -10.16 -28.26 -4.38
C ASP A 264 -8.65 -28.19 -4.18
N THR A 265 -7.90 -28.43 -5.25
CA THR A 265 -6.44 -28.30 -5.30
C THR A 265 -6.09 -27.36 -6.44
N LEU A 266 -5.68 -26.14 -6.11
CA LEU A 266 -5.38 -25.08 -7.06
C LEU A 266 -3.88 -24.79 -7.00
N ASN A 267 -3.22 -24.77 -8.16
CA ASN A 267 -1.81 -24.43 -8.31
C ASN A 267 -1.65 -23.33 -9.36
N GLY A 268 -1.22 -22.13 -8.98
CA GLY A 268 -1.01 -21.00 -9.89
C GLY A 268 0.13 -21.31 -10.88
N GLY A 269 1.31 -21.63 -10.35
CA GLY A 269 2.47 -21.99 -11.14
C GLY A 269 3.50 -20.87 -11.12
N ALA A 270 3.71 -20.17 -12.23
CA ALA A 270 4.71 -19.12 -12.35
C ALA A 270 4.14 -17.88 -13.01
N GLY A 271 4.32 -16.74 -12.36
CA GLY A 271 3.74 -15.44 -12.68
C GLY A 271 2.79 -15.04 -11.55
N ASN A 272 2.15 -13.88 -11.68
CA ASN A 272 1.35 -13.32 -10.58
C ASN A 272 -0.10 -13.78 -10.72
N ASP A 273 -0.52 -14.71 -9.87
CA ASP A 273 -1.77 -15.44 -9.97
C ASP A 273 -2.82 -14.94 -8.98
N VAL A 274 -4.10 -15.19 -9.29
CA VAL A 274 -5.22 -14.96 -8.39
C VAL A 274 -5.95 -16.27 -8.17
N ILE A 275 -5.96 -16.77 -6.94
CA ILE A 275 -6.45 -18.09 -6.57
C ILE A 275 -7.59 -17.94 -5.56
N ASP A 276 -8.76 -18.46 -5.93
CA ASP A 276 -9.98 -18.45 -5.11
C ASP A 276 -10.50 -19.89 -4.97
N GLY A 277 -10.28 -20.51 -3.80
CA GLY A 277 -10.80 -21.85 -3.51
C GLY A 277 -12.34 -21.88 -3.52
N GLY A 278 -12.96 -20.78 -3.09
CA GLY A 278 -14.39 -20.72 -2.84
C GLY A 278 -14.80 -21.52 -1.60
N ALA A 279 -16.02 -22.04 -1.59
CA ALA A 279 -16.59 -22.70 -0.44
C ALA A 279 -16.06 -24.13 -0.30
N GLY A 280 -15.19 -24.38 0.66
CA GLY A 280 -14.61 -25.71 0.73
C GLY A 280 -13.58 -25.90 1.80
N ALA A 281 -12.82 -26.97 1.62
CA ALA A 281 -11.55 -27.18 2.31
C ALA A 281 -10.50 -27.29 1.21
N ASP A 282 -9.97 -26.14 0.81
CA ASP A 282 -9.22 -26.02 -0.43
C ASP A 282 -7.72 -25.92 -0.16
N PHE A 283 -6.92 -26.54 -1.02
CA PHE A 283 -5.47 -26.40 -1.04
C PHE A 283 -5.09 -25.45 -2.17
N MET A 284 -4.44 -24.34 -1.83
CA MET A 284 -4.05 -23.31 -2.78
C MET A 284 -2.53 -23.10 -2.71
N ALA A 285 -1.85 -23.27 -3.84
CA ALA A 285 -0.43 -22.96 -4.02
C ALA A 285 -0.26 -21.93 -5.14
N GLY A 286 0.41 -20.83 -4.87
CA GLY A 286 0.68 -19.72 -5.80
C GLY A 286 1.80 -20.10 -6.73
N GLY A 287 2.95 -20.44 -6.14
CA GLY A 287 4.15 -20.78 -6.90
C GLY A 287 4.97 -19.51 -7.10
N SER A 288 5.77 -19.42 -8.17
CA SER A 288 6.69 -18.28 -8.31
C SER A 288 6.01 -17.05 -8.88
N GLY A 289 5.88 -15.98 -8.11
CA GLY A 289 5.31 -14.71 -8.53
C GLY A 289 4.79 -13.96 -7.31
N ASP A 290 4.20 -12.79 -7.52
CA ASP A 290 3.46 -12.12 -6.44
C ASP A 290 1.98 -12.52 -6.55
N ASP A 291 1.55 -13.48 -5.74
CA ASP A 291 0.26 -14.15 -5.86
C ASP A 291 -0.78 -13.63 -4.88
N VAL A 292 -2.07 -13.82 -5.22
CA VAL A 292 -3.20 -13.41 -4.39
C VAL A 292 -4.12 -14.59 -4.09
N TYR A 293 -4.25 -14.90 -2.81
CA TYR A 293 -5.18 -15.90 -2.29
C TYR A 293 -6.46 -15.27 -1.76
N LEU A 294 -7.62 -15.79 -2.15
CA LEU A 294 -8.91 -15.46 -1.55
C LEU A 294 -9.30 -16.59 -0.60
N VAL A 295 -9.40 -16.27 0.69
CA VAL A 295 -9.72 -17.23 1.75
C VAL A 295 -11.06 -16.89 2.36
N ASP A 296 -12.02 -17.80 2.25
CA ASP A 296 -13.37 -17.64 2.83
C ASP A 296 -13.75 -18.75 3.81
N SER A 297 -12.97 -19.83 3.88
CA SER A 297 -13.19 -20.97 4.75
C SER A 297 -12.01 -21.22 5.67
N ALA A 298 -12.31 -21.56 6.93
CA ALA A 298 -11.28 -21.89 7.93
C ALA A 298 -10.59 -23.24 7.65
N ALA A 299 -11.09 -23.99 6.68
CA ALA A 299 -10.50 -25.24 6.22
C ALA A 299 -9.53 -25.05 5.04
N ASP A 300 -9.42 -23.84 4.50
CA ASP A 300 -8.52 -23.52 3.41
C ASP A 300 -7.06 -23.53 3.89
N LEU A 301 -6.18 -24.03 3.04
CA LEU A 301 -4.75 -24.12 3.25
C LEU A 301 -4.03 -23.40 2.11
N THR A 302 -3.31 -22.35 2.44
CA THR A 302 -2.37 -21.70 1.52
C THR A 302 -0.98 -22.31 1.67
N PHE A 303 -0.23 -22.40 0.58
CA PHE A 303 1.10 -22.98 0.55
C PHE A 303 2.03 -22.17 -0.36
N GLU A 304 3.17 -21.74 0.19
CA GLU A 304 4.24 -21.08 -0.55
C GLU A 304 5.61 -21.68 -0.22
N ASP A 305 6.47 -21.82 -1.23
CA ASP A 305 7.89 -22.10 -1.00
C ASP A 305 8.70 -20.80 -0.83
N ALA A 306 9.82 -20.90 -0.13
CA ALA A 306 10.64 -19.73 0.15
C ALA A 306 11.20 -19.07 -1.13
N ARG A 307 11.14 -17.73 -1.18
CA ARG A 307 11.67 -16.87 -2.25
C ARG A 307 10.91 -16.98 -3.58
N GLN A 308 9.61 -17.22 -3.53
CA GLN A 308 8.78 -17.31 -4.71
C GLN A 308 8.14 -15.99 -5.13
N GLY A 309 7.95 -15.05 -4.22
CA GLY A 309 7.66 -13.65 -4.52
C GLY A 309 7.24 -12.92 -3.27
N THR A 310 6.28 -12.01 -3.39
CA THR A 310 5.60 -11.35 -2.27
C THR A 310 4.10 -11.59 -2.35
N ASP A 311 3.60 -12.46 -1.49
CA ASP A 311 2.27 -13.03 -1.64
C ASP A 311 1.24 -12.38 -0.72
N HIS A 312 -0.03 -12.44 -1.12
CA HIS A 312 -1.11 -11.70 -0.48
C HIS A 312 -2.36 -12.53 -0.23
N VAL A 313 -2.70 -12.74 1.05
CA VAL A 313 -3.98 -13.31 1.44
C VAL A 313 -5.01 -12.20 1.64
N ARG A 314 -6.17 -12.34 0.98
CA ARG A 314 -7.38 -11.56 1.25
C ARG A 314 -8.41 -12.48 1.90
N SER A 315 -8.67 -12.28 3.18
CA SER A 315 -9.53 -13.18 3.94
C SER A 315 -10.82 -12.52 4.39
N SER A 316 -11.97 -13.17 4.19
CA SER A 316 -13.26 -12.73 4.73
C SER A 316 -13.54 -13.30 6.14
N ILE A 317 -12.61 -14.06 6.69
CA ILE A 317 -12.66 -14.70 8.00
C ILE A 317 -11.37 -14.39 8.80
N SER A 318 -11.28 -14.88 10.03
CA SER A 318 -10.03 -14.83 10.78
C SER A 318 -9.01 -15.78 10.13
N HIS A 319 -7.77 -15.33 9.98
CA HIS A 319 -6.75 -16.07 9.24
C HIS A 319 -5.36 -15.92 9.86
N THR A 320 -4.53 -16.96 9.71
CA THR A 320 -3.12 -16.99 10.07
C THR A 320 -2.32 -17.30 8.82
N LEU A 321 -1.38 -16.44 8.45
CA LEU A 321 -0.55 -16.63 7.27
C LEU A 321 0.27 -17.92 7.38
N ALA A 322 0.30 -18.68 6.29
CA ALA A 322 1.23 -19.79 6.13
C ALA A 322 2.68 -19.27 6.07
N ASP A 323 3.65 -20.16 6.25
CA ASP A 323 5.06 -19.81 6.05
C ASP A 323 5.28 -19.24 4.63
N ASN A 324 6.23 -18.32 4.50
CA ASN A 324 6.61 -17.66 3.23
C ASN A 324 5.57 -16.72 2.61
N VAL A 325 4.45 -16.42 3.29
CA VAL A 325 3.48 -15.42 2.83
C VAL A 325 3.67 -14.10 3.58
N GLU A 326 3.77 -12.97 2.88
CA GLU A 326 4.12 -11.68 3.49
C GLU A 326 2.90 -10.85 3.90
N ASN A 327 1.80 -10.87 3.14
CA ASN A 327 0.76 -9.86 3.30
C ASN A 327 -0.62 -10.45 3.62
N LEU A 328 -1.37 -9.81 4.53
CA LEU A 328 -2.74 -10.15 4.88
C LEU A 328 -3.65 -8.91 4.81
N THR A 329 -4.79 -9.02 4.13
CA THR A 329 -5.91 -8.07 4.24
C THR A 329 -7.16 -8.78 4.72
N LEU A 330 -7.75 -8.31 5.81
CA LEU A 330 -9.06 -8.74 6.27
C LEU A 330 -10.15 -7.98 5.50
N LEU A 331 -11.18 -8.70 5.07
CA LEU A 331 -12.30 -8.16 4.30
C LEU A 331 -13.56 -8.04 5.15
N GLY A 332 -14.54 -7.28 4.65
CA GLY A 332 -15.83 -7.09 5.32
C GLY A 332 -15.78 -6.08 6.45
N ASN A 333 -16.70 -6.21 7.42
CA ASN A 333 -16.84 -5.27 8.54
C ASN A 333 -16.92 -5.99 9.91
N SER A 334 -16.68 -7.30 9.92
CA SER A 334 -16.74 -8.10 11.14
C SER A 334 -15.45 -7.95 11.93
N ALA A 335 -15.54 -8.06 13.26
CA ALA A 335 -14.36 -8.23 14.11
C ALA A 335 -13.68 -9.57 13.76
N LEU A 336 -12.50 -9.50 13.15
CA LEU A 336 -11.70 -10.63 12.69
C LEU A 336 -10.31 -10.61 13.33
N ILE A 337 -9.67 -11.77 13.38
CA ILE A 337 -8.30 -11.94 13.86
C ILE A 337 -7.39 -12.18 12.65
N GLY A 338 -6.35 -11.36 12.51
CA GLY A 338 -5.28 -11.56 11.53
C GLY A 338 -4.00 -11.93 12.26
N THR A 339 -3.32 -13.00 11.85
CA THR A 339 -2.03 -13.40 12.42
C THR A 339 -1.01 -13.58 11.29
N GLY A 340 0.18 -13.00 11.47
CA GLY A 340 1.32 -13.14 10.59
C GLY A 340 2.07 -14.46 10.80
N ASN A 341 3.33 -14.46 10.41
CA ASN A 341 4.29 -15.57 10.54
C ASN A 341 5.64 -15.01 11.02
N ALA A 342 6.77 -15.65 10.68
CA ALA A 342 8.10 -15.20 11.11
C ALA A 342 8.77 -14.18 10.16
N LEU A 343 8.04 -13.70 9.15
CA LEU A 343 8.53 -12.72 8.18
C LEU A 343 8.15 -11.30 8.59
N ALA A 344 8.68 -10.31 7.88
CA ALA A 344 8.16 -8.95 7.95
C ALA A 344 6.81 -8.87 7.22
N ASN A 345 5.72 -8.97 7.95
CA ASN A 345 4.37 -9.00 7.39
C ASN A 345 3.74 -7.61 7.28
N LEU A 346 2.90 -7.43 6.25
CA LEU A 346 1.94 -6.31 6.19
C LEU A 346 0.54 -6.83 6.47
N ILE A 347 -0.05 -6.44 7.59
CA ILE A 347 -1.38 -6.87 8.01
C ILE A 347 -2.31 -5.67 8.06
N ASN A 348 -3.31 -5.66 7.16
CA ASN A 348 -4.39 -4.69 7.13
C ASN A 348 -5.68 -5.32 7.66
N GLY A 349 -6.25 -4.73 8.70
CA GLY A 349 -7.58 -5.02 9.20
C GLY A 349 -8.67 -4.43 8.31
N ASN A 350 -9.90 -4.55 8.79
CA ASN A 350 -11.11 -4.11 8.09
C ASN A 350 -11.78 -2.97 8.88
N ALA A 351 -13.11 -2.80 8.77
CA ALA A 351 -13.82 -1.76 9.51
C ALA A 351 -14.35 -2.19 10.89
N GLY A 352 -14.15 -3.46 11.26
CA GLY A 352 -14.52 -4.02 12.55
C GLY A 352 -13.41 -3.83 13.58
N ASN A 353 -13.69 -4.20 14.83
CA ASN A 353 -12.67 -4.20 15.88
C ASN A 353 -11.79 -5.46 15.74
N ASN A 354 -10.69 -5.35 15.02
CA ASN A 354 -9.78 -6.44 14.71
C ASN A 354 -8.77 -6.70 15.84
N THR A 355 -8.24 -7.92 15.83
CA THR A 355 -7.02 -8.27 16.59
C THR A 355 -5.96 -8.68 15.59
N LEU A 356 -4.88 -7.91 15.48
CA LEU A 356 -3.78 -8.19 14.56
C LEU A 356 -2.55 -8.60 15.36
N ASN A 357 -1.92 -9.71 14.97
CA ASN A 357 -0.75 -10.30 15.62
C ASN A 357 0.36 -10.54 14.59
N GLY A 358 1.47 -9.80 14.65
CA GLY A 358 2.59 -9.91 13.71
C GLY A 358 3.41 -11.19 13.90
N LEU A 359 3.75 -11.50 15.16
CA LEU A 359 4.64 -12.57 15.61
C LEU A 359 6.13 -12.19 15.58
N ASP A 360 6.97 -12.83 14.75
CA ASP A 360 8.38 -12.47 14.65
C ASP A 360 8.57 -11.76 13.31
N GLY A 361 9.34 -10.68 13.26
CA GLY A 361 9.49 -9.95 12.00
C GLY A 361 9.56 -8.45 12.21
N ALA A 362 9.68 -7.69 11.13
CA ALA A 362 9.50 -6.24 11.20
C ALA A 362 8.16 -5.92 10.56
N ASP A 363 7.09 -6.05 11.34
CA ASP A 363 5.72 -6.06 10.85
C ASP A 363 5.15 -4.66 10.68
N THR A 364 4.20 -4.50 9.76
CA THR A 364 3.35 -3.32 9.66
C THR A 364 1.92 -3.71 9.92
N LEU A 365 1.37 -3.21 11.02
CA LEU A 365 0.02 -3.50 11.48
C LEU A 365 -0.87 -2.26 11.35
N ASN A 366 -1.91 -2.37 10.53
CA ASN A 366 -2.91 -1.34 10.34
C ASN A 366 -4.29 -1.92 10.64
N GLY A 367 -4.88 -1.56 11.78
CA GLY A 367 -6.21 -2.05 12.18
C GLY A 367 -7.32 -1.65 11.20
N GLY A 368 -7.13 -0.55 10.47
CA GLY A 368 -8.20 0.09 9.72
C GLY A 368 -9.06 0.93 10.67
N VAL A 369 -10.31 1.14 10.28
CA VAL A 369 -11.25 1.85 11.16
C VAL A 369 -11.77 0.88 12.22
N GLY A 370 -11.90 1.33 13.46
CA GLY A 370 -12.36 0.44 14.51
C GLY A 370 -11.80 0.84 15.86
N ALA A 371 -11.89 -0.06 16.82
CA ALA A 371 -11.09 -0.02 18.03
C ALA A 371 -10.29 -1.32 18.07
N ASP A 372 -9.08 -1.27 17.53
CA ASP A 372 -8.31 -2.46 17.21
C ASP A 372 -7.30 -2.83 18.29
N SER A 373 -6.93 -4.11 18.35
CA SER A 373 -5.85 -4.61 19.19
C SER A 373 -4.68 -5.02 18.30
N LEU A 374 -3.55 -4.32 18.42
CA LEU A 374 -2.36 -4.55 17.60
C LEU A 374 -1.24 -5.10 18.49
N LEU A 375 -0.69 -6.25 18.10
CA LEU A 375 0.43 -6.93 18.74
C LEU A 375 1.47 -7.24 17.67
N GLY A 376 2.60 -6.53 17.68
CA GLY A 376 3.70 -6.69 16.73
C GLY A 376 4.43 -7.99 16.98
N GLY A 377 5.06 -8.10 18.16
CA GLY A 377 5.67 -9.34 18.63
C GLY A 377 7.16 -9.15 18.83
N THR A 378 8.05 -9.84 18.11
CA THR A 378 9.49 -9.56 18.13
C THR A 378 9.94 -8.95 16.82
N GLY A 379 10.97 -8.09 16.89
CA GLY A 379 11.47 -7.29 15.79
C GLY A 379 10.94 -5.86 15.85
N ASN A 380 11.25 -5.05 14.82
CA ASN A 380 10.96 -3.61 14.87
C ASN A 380 9.69 -3.32 14.07
N ASP A 381 8.58 -3.15 14.78
CA ASP A 381 7.26 -3.09 14.19
C ASP A 381 6.78 -1.67 13.93
N THR A 382 5.85 -1.53 12.99
CA THR A 382 5.17 -0.28 12.66
C THR A 382 3.66 -0.41 12.87
N TYR A 383 3.13 0.43 13.73
CA TYR A 383 1.71 0.52 14.04
C TYR A 383 1.07 1.73 13.39
N ILE A 384 0.03 1.51 12.58
CA ILE A 384 -0.78 2.59 12.02
C ILE A 384 -2.00 2.77 12.91
N ILE A 385 -2.14 3.97 13.48
CA ILE A 385 -3.20 4.32 14.42
C ILE A 385 -4.06 5.43 13.82
N ASP A 386 -5.31 5.12 13.49
CA ASP A 386 -6.27 6.09 12.96
C ASP A 386 -7.42 6.39 13.92
N SER A 387 -7.58 5.57 14.97
CA SER A 387 -8.65 5.67 15.94
C SER A 387 -8.10 5.78 17.36
N VAL A 388 -8.75 6.58 18.19
CA VAL A 388 -8.44 6.65 19.63
C VAL A 388 -8.81 5.36 20.38
N GLY A 389 -9.58 4.48 19.73
CA GLY A 389 -9.94 3.16 20.25
C GLY A 389 -8.83 2.13 20.14
N ASP A 390 -7.83 2.37 19.28
CA ASP A 390 -6.78 1.40 18.99
C ASP A 390 -5.83 1.24 20.18
N ARG A 391 -5.39 -0.01 20.38
CA ARG A 391 -4.56 -0.41 21.50
C ARG A 391 -3.40 -1.23 21.00
N ILE A 392 -2.20 -0.76 21.28
CA ILE A 392 -0.97 -1.51 21.06
C ILE A 392 -0.61 -2.24 22.35
N SER A 393 -0.22 -3.50 22.23
CA SER A 393 0.36 -4.29 23.30
C SER A 393 1.77 -4.70 22.91
N GLU A 394 2.77 -4.19 23.63
CA GLU A 394 4.18 -4.46 23.34
C GLU A 394 4.89 -5.22 24.47
N ALA A 395 5.74 -6.17 24.11
CA ALA A 395 6.51 -6.97 25.07
C ALA A 395 7.84 -6.27 25.41
N LEU A 396 8.40 -6.59 26.59
CA LEU A 396 9.69 -6.00 26.98
C LEU A 396 10.81 -6.57 26.09
N GLY A 397 11.53 -5.70 25.39
CA GLY A 397 12.67 -6.09 24.54
C GLY A 397 12.26 -6.76 23.24
N ALA A 398 11.03 -6.49 22.77
CA ALA A 398 10.49 -6.94 21.49
C ALA A 398 11.21 -6.29 20.30
N GLY A 399 11.56 -5.01 20.39
CA GLY A 399 12.25 -4.30 19.34
C GLY A 399 12.40 -2.82 19.65
N SER A 400 12.59 -2.01 18.61
CA SER A 400 12.35 -0.57 18.65
C SER A 400 11.25 -0.22 17.67
N ASP A 401 10.08 0.09 18.22
CA ASP A 401 8.85 0.12 17.44
C ASP A 401 8.43 1.55 17.11
N LEU A 402 7.66 1.68 16.03
CA LEU A 402 7.18 2.94 15.51
C LEU A 402 5.65 3.00 15.51
N VAL A 403 5.10 3.99 16.19
CA VAL A 403 3.69 4.37 16.08
C VAL A 403 3.55 5.53 15.10
N ARG A 404 2.76 5.33 14.03
CA ARG A 404 2.33 6.38 13.09
C ARG A 404 0.87 6.69 13.34
N SER A 405 0.58 7.83 13.96
CA SER A 405 -0.79 8.16 14.38
C SER A 405 -1.37 9.37 13.67
N SER A 406 -2.57 9.23 13.11
CA SER A 406 -3.36 10.36 12.59
C SER A 406 -4.27 11.02 13.63
N VAL A 407 -4.18 10.57 14.89
CA VAL A 407 -4.87 11.14 16.05
C VAL A 407 -3.85 11.51 17.13
N SER A 408 -4.30 12.19 18.20
CA SER A 408 -3.42 12.42 19.36
C SER A 408 -3.14 11.09 20.05
N TYR A 409 -1.88 10.83 20.40
CA TYR A 409 -1.47 9.51 20.88
C TYR A 409 -0.53 9.59 22.09
N LYS A 410 -0.70 8.63 22.99
CA LYS A 410 0.20 8.41 24.12
C LYS A 410 0.82 7.03 23.99
N LEU A 411 2.15 6.97 23.93
CA LEU A 411 2.88 5.71 23.89
C LEU A 411 2.59 4.88 25.15
N GLY A 412 2.21 3.62 24.94
CA GLY A 412 2.13 2.59 25.97
C GLY A 412 3.51 2.18 26.47
N ALA A 413 3.59 1.19 27.36
CA ALA A 413 4.89 0.64 27.77
C ALA A 413 5.64 0.02 26.58
N ASN A 414 6.98 0.02 26.63
CA ASN A 414 7.85 -0.64 25.65
C ASN A 414 7.75 -0.10 24.21
N LEU A 415 7.16 1.08 24.01
CA LEU A 415 7.15 1.76 22.71
C LEU A 415 8.12 2.94 22.73
N GLU A 416 8.95 3.06 21.71
CA GLU A 416 10.03 4.06 21.66
C GLU A 416 9.70 5.24 20.75
N ASN A 417 9.10 5.01 19.58
CA ASN A 417 8.97 6.04 18.54
C ASN A 417 7.51 6.39 18.24
N LEU A 418 7.21 7.68 18.16
CA LEU A 418 5.91 8.22 17.74
C LEU A 418 6.11 9.24 16.61
N THR A 419 5.32 9.12 15.55
CA THR A 419 5.18 10.12 14.48
C THR A 419 3.71 10.47 14.29
N LEU A 420 3.37 11.75 14.43
CA LEU A 420 2.03 12.27 14.15
C LEU A 420 1.89 12.53 12.64
N THR A 421 0.93 11.88 11.99
CA THR A 421 0.73 11.91 10.53
C THR A 421 -0.52 12.67 10.09
N GLY A 422 -1.43 12.96 11.02
CA GLY A 422 -2.66 13.71 10.73
C GLY A 422 -2.36 15.19 10.44
N THR A 423 -3.36 15.93 9.98
CA THR A 423 -3.24 17.36 9.61
C THR A 423 -3.73 18.32 10.68
N GLY A 424 -4.42 17.83 11.71
CA GLY A 424 -4.91 18.63 12.83
C GLY A 424 -3.83 18.95 13.87
N ALA A 425 -4.16 19.81 14.84
CA ALA A 425 -3.36 20.04 16.04
C ALA A 425 -3.42 18.79 16.93
N LEU A 426 -2.47 17.87 16.74
CA LEU A 426 -2.39 16.60 17.45
C LEU A 426 -1.34 16.68 18.55
N ASN A 427 -1.51 15.88 19.59
CA ASN A 427 -0.59 15.85 20.72
C ASN A 427 0.07 14.48 20.84
N GLY A 428 1.36 14.48 21.17
CA GLY A 428 2.16 13.30 21.41
C GLY A 428 2.60 13.24 22.87
N THR A 429 2.46 12.08 23.50
CA THR A 429 2.98 11.85 24.86
C THR A 429 3.78 10.55 24.90
N GLY A 430 5.00 10.59 25.41
CA GLY A 430 5.84 9.42 25.62
C GLY A 430 5.51 8.68 26.91
N ASN A 431 6.44 7.83 27.32
CA ASN A 431 6.36 6.96 28.49
C ASN A 431 7.56 7.21 29.44
N GLY A 432 8.19 6.15 29.96
CA GLY A 432 9.36 6.25 30.85
C GLY A 432 10.69 5.87 30.19
N LEU A 433 10.68 5.56 28.89
CA LEU A 433 11.83 5.19 28.06
C LEU A 433 12.45 6.44 27.44
N ALA A 434 13.53 6.27 26.68
CA ALA A 434 14.05 7.33 25.82
C ALA A 434 13.23 7.37 24.52
N ASN A 435 12.16 8.18 24.49
CA ASN A 435 11.26 8.25 23.35
C ASN A 435 11.73 9.23 22.28
N ARG A 436 11.44 8.91 21.01
CA ARG A 436 11.52 9.86 19.90
C ARG A 436 10.10 10.22 19.44
N ILE A 437 9.70 11.47 19.62
CA ILE A 437 8.36 11.95 19.26
C ILE A 437 8.50 13.02 18.16
N THR A 438 7.87 12.77 17.02
CA THR A 438 7.82 13.70 15.87
C THR A 438 6.40 14.19 15.66
N GLY A 439 6.21 15.51 15.76
CA GLY A 439 4.99 16.22 15.44
C GLY A 439 4.73 16.36 13.94
N ASN A 440 3.59 16.96 13.61
CA ASN A 440 3.15 17.26 12.26
C ASN A 440 3.38 18.75 11.91
N GLY A 441 2.64 19.28 10.93
CA GLY A 441 2.78 20.68 10.53
C GLY A 441 1.85 21.67 11.24
N ALA A 442 1.10 21.22 12.25
CA ALA A 442 0.19 22.03 13.04
C ALA A 442 0.76 22.22 14.46
N ALA A 443 0.20 23.17 15.21
CA ALA A 443 0.58 23.37 16.62
C ALA A 443 0.33 22.10 17.45
N ASN A 444 1.39 21.46 17.92
CA ASN A 444 1.37 20.22 18.70
C ASN A 444 1.81 20.47 20.14
N VAL A 445 1.27 19.69 21.08
CA VAL A 445 1.84 19.53 22.41
C VAL A 445 2.60 18.21 22.46
N LEU A 446 3.93 18.28 22.60
CA LEU A 446 4.82 17.13 22.69
C LEU A 446 5.36 17.01 24.11
N ASN A 447 5.02 15.91 24.78
CA ASN A 447 5.46 15.61 26.13
C ASN A 447 6.29 14.33 26.13
N GLY A 448 7.60 14.43 26.39
CA GLY A 448 8.49 13.27 26.44
C GLY A 448 8.10 12.28 27.54
N GLY A 449 7.68 12.79 28.68
CA GLY A 449 7.42 11.99 29.87
C GLY A 449 8.66 11.93 30.75
N SER A 450 9.02 10.72 31.20
CA SER A 450 10.28 10.47 31.90
C SER A 450 11.24 9.77 30.96
N GLY A 451 12.54 9.87 31.23
CA GLY A 451 13.55 9.36 30.30
C GLY A 451 14.25 10.53 29.62
N ASN A 452 15.13 10.21 28.69
CA ASN A 452 15.86 11.21 27.91
C ASN A 452 15.27 11.22 26.51
N ASP A 453 14.30 12.09 26.27
CA ASP A 453 13.49 12.06 25.07
C ASP A 453 14.05 12.95 23.95
N THR A 454 13.67 12.67 22.71
CA THR A 454 13.90 13.55 21.56
C THR A 454 12.55 14.01 21.02
N LEU A 455 12.28 15.32 21.11
CA LEU A 455 11.04 15.94 20.66
C LEU A 455 11.30 16.77 19.41
N VAL A 456 10.54 16.52 18.34
CA VAL A 456 10.66 17.22 17.05
C VAL A 456 9.30 17.80 16.68
N GLY A 457 9.10 19.11 16.77
CA GLY A 457 7.82 19.79 16.57
C GLY A 457 7.37 19.79 15.12
N GLY A 458 8.22 20.34 14.24
CA GLY A 458 7.97 20.36 12.81
C GLY A 458 7.66 21.77 12.33
N ARG A 459 6.43 22.01 11.89
CA ARG A 459 5.93 23.38 11.62
C ARG A 459 4.76 23.64 12.56
N GLY A 460 4.39 24.90 12.73
CA GLY A 460 3.37 25.30 13.67
C GLY A 460 4.01 25.81 14.95
N ASN A 461 3.18 26.38 15.83
CA ASN A 461 3.63 26.87 17.12
C ASN A 461 3.47 25.75 18.14
N ASP A 462 4.54 25.04 18.41
CA ASP A 462 4.56 23.83 19.21
C ASP A 462 4.82 24.12 20.69
N THR A 463 4.35 23.22 21.55
CA THR A 463 4.63 23.23 22.99
C THR A 463 5.35 21.97 23.41
N TYR A 464 6.57 22.13 23.88
CA TYR A 464 7.42 21.07 24.42
C TYR A 464 7.29 20.99 25.93
N ILE A 465 6.93 19.84 26.47
CA ILE A 465 6.95 19.57 27.92
C ILE A 465 8.15 18.68 28.19
N VAL A 466 9.15 19.25 28.90
CA VAL A 466 10.47 18.63 29.04
C VAL A 466 10.93 18.47 30.48
N ASN A 467 11.74 17.43 30.67
CA ASN A 467 12.58 17.19 31.84
C ASN A 467 14.05 17.53 31.52
N GLY A 468 14.99 17.24 32.44
CA GLY A 468 16.40 17.62 32.28
C GLY A 468 17.22 16.79 31.29
N GLY A 469 16.70 15.66 30.82
CA GLY A 469 17.35 14.75 29.87
C GLY A 469 16.91 14.91 28.42
N ASP A 470 15.91 15.75 28.16
CA ASP A 470 15.26 15.81 26.86
C ASP A 470 16.00 16.73 25.89
N THR A 471 15.95 16.37 24.61
CA THR A 471 16.48 17.14 23.49
C THR A 471 15.33 17.59 22.59
N ILE A 472 15.30 18.89 22.27
CA ILE A 472 14.35 19.46 21.31
C ILE A 472 15.09 19.68 19.98
N ILE A 473 14.45 19.29 18.88
CA ILE A 473 14.93 19.56 17.52
C ILE A 473 13.92 20.47 16.83
N GLU A 474 14.36 21.71 16.59
CA GLU A 474 13.59 22.71 15.85
C GLU A 474 14.27 23.14 14.56
N ASN A 475 13.45 23.40 13.55
CA ASN A 475 13.90 23.87 12.25
C ASN A 475 13.62 25.37 12.08
N ARG A 476 14.41 26.03 11.24
CA ARG A 476 14.14 27.43 10.89
C ARG A 476 12.77 27.56 10.22
N GLY A 477 11.92 28.40 10.79
CA GLY A 477 10.54 28.57 10.32
C GLY A 477 9.58 27.48 10.77
N GLY A 478 9.90 26.79 11.89
CA GLY A 478 9.01 25.89 12.61
C GLY A 478 7.78 26.63 13.12
N GLY A 479 7.96 27.66 13.95
CA GLY A 479 6.89 28.54 14.38
C GLY A 479 7.40 29.55 15.39
N ILE A 480 6.53 29.91 16.34
CA ILE A 480 6.93 30.52 17.61
C ILE A 480 6.62 29.48 18.68
N ASP A 481 7.67 28.90 19.26
CA ASP A 481 7.55 27.66 20.02
C ASP A 481 7.70 27.92 21.53
N LEU A 482 7.08 27.06 22.35
CA LEU A 482 7.09 27.16 23.80
C LEU A 482 7.72 25.92 24.44
N VAL A 483 8.73 26.12 25.26
CA VAL A 483 9.28 25.11 26.15
C VAL A 483 8.74 25.27 27.56
N ARG A 484 8.12 24.23 28.09
CA ARG A 484 7.71 24.08 29.49
C ARG A 484 8.65 23.12 30.19
N ALA A 485 9.61 23.66 30.93
CA ALA A 485 10.66 22.87 31.56
C ALA A 485 10.40 22.67 33.05
N SER A 486 10.54 21.44 33.53
CA SER A 486 10.48 21.11 34.97
C SER A 486 11.83 21.21 35.69
N THR A 487 12.91 21.39 34.91
CA THR A 487 14.29 21.56 35.38
C THR A 487 14.90 22.82 34.76
N SER A 488 16.16 23.15 35.11
CA SER A 488 16.83 24.29 34.48
C SER A 488 17.02 24.03 32.99
N PHE A 489 16.78 25.03 32.15
CA PHE A 489 16.75 24.86 30.70
C PHE A 489 17.40 26.03 29.97
N THR A 490 18.10 25.72 28.89
CA THR A 490 18.66 26.68 27.94
C THR A 490 18.00 26.46 26.60
N LEU A 491 17.37 27.50 26.04
CA LEU A 491 16.73 27.42 24.72
C LEU A 491 17.79 27.15 23.65
N GLY A 492 17.57 26.10 22.86
CA GLY A 492 18.32 25.82 21.64
C GLY A 492 17.95 26.81 20.53
N ALA A 493 18.57 26.69 19.35
CA ALA A 493 18.24 27.53 18.20
C ALA A 493 16.77 27.39 17.76
N ASN A 494 16.19 28.48 17.23
CA ASN A 494 14.80 28.54 16.76
C ASN A 494 13.72 28.28 17.83
N LEU A 495 14.04 28.44 19.12
CA LEU A 495 13.06 28.39 20.20
C LEU A 495 12.92 29.79 20.80
N GLU A 496 11.70 30.27 20.98
CA GLU A 496 11.44 31.64 21.42
C GLU A 496 11.00 31.72 22.89
N ASN A 497 10.14 30.80 23.36
CA ASN A 497 9.51 30.95 24.67
C ASN A 497 9.92 29.84 25.64
N LEU A 498 10.17 30.23 26.90
CA LEU A 498 10.47 29.33 28.00
C LEU A 498 9.56 29.64 29.20
N THR A 499 8.98 28.60 29.79
CA THR A 499 8.28 28.67 31.08
C THR A 499 8.83 27.60 32.02
N LEU A 500 9.31 28.02 33.18
CA LEU A 500 9.77 27.13 34.24
C LEU A 500 8.57 26.65 35.06
N THR A 501 8.37 25.34 35.13
CA THR A 501 7.19 24.70 35.75
C THR A 501 7.52 23.93 37.03
N GLY A 502 8.80 23.73 37.33
CA GLY A 502 9.25 23.10 38.58
C GLY A 502 8.86 23.92 39.82
N THR A 503 8.94 23.31 41.00
CA THR A 503 8.64 23.97 42.29
C THR A 503 9.89 24.38 43.08
N VAL A 504 11.07 24.03 42.58
CA VAL A 504 12.37 24.34 43.19
C VAL A 504 13.09 25.43 42.40
N ALA A 505 14.19 25.96 42.95
CA ALA A 505 15.05 26.90 42.25
C ALA A 505 15.67 26.24 41.00
N ILE A 506 15.16 26.64 39.84
CA ILE A 506 15.65 26.25 38.51
C ILE A 506 15.88 27.51 37.69
N ASN A 507 16.68 27.40 36.63
CA ASN A 507 17.16 28.56 35.88
C ASN A 507 16.72 28.48 34.41
N GLY A 508 16.60 29.65 33.78
CA GLY A 508 16.26 29.79 32.38
C GLY A 508 17.35 30.55 31.64
N THR A 509 17.68 30.14 30.42
CA THR A 509 18.57 30.89 29.54
C THR A 509 18.00 30.90 28.13
N GLY A 510 17.91 32.06 27.51
CA GLY A 510 17.51 32.24 26.13
C GLY A 510 18.65 31.96 25.14
N ASN A 511 18.52 32.49 23.93
CA ASN A 511 19.40 32.26 22.79
C ASN A 511 19.71 33.59 22.05
N GLU A 512 19.73 33.59 20.72
CA GLU A 512 19.97 34.79 19.89
C GLU A 512 18.68 35.47 19.40
N HIS A 513 17.51 34.88 19.68
CA HIS A 513 16.20 35.37 19.28
C HIS A 513 15.59 36.23 20.38
N ALA A 514 14.54 37.00 20.03
CA ALA A 514 13.72 37.66 21.05
C ALA A 514 12.97 36.61 21.88
N ASN A 515 13.43 36.38 23.11
CA ASN A 515 12.90 35.33 23.96
C ASN A 515 11.86 35.84 24.95
N TRP A 516 10.84 35.01 25.23
CA TRP A 516 9.94 35.22 26.36
C TRP A 516 10.21 34.17 27.44
N ILE A 517 10.79 34.57 28.56
CA ILE A 517 11.21 33.67 29.64
C ILE A 517 10.39 33.97 30.91
N THR A 518 9.66 32.98 31.38
CA THR A 518 8.88 33.05 32.64
C THR A 518 9.47 32.08 33.67
N GLY A 519 9.86 32.62 34.82
CA GLY A 519 10.29 31.88 36.00
C GLY A 519 9.13 31.20 36.74
N ASN A 520 9.45 30.58 37.87
CA ASN A 520 8.50 29.92 38.76
C ASN A 520 8.35 30.69 40.08
N GLY A 521 7.84 30.04 41.13
CA GLY A 521 7.67 30.66 42.45
C GLY A 521 8.89 30.55 43.38
N ALA A 522 10.02 30.06 42.88
CA ALA A 522 11.27 29.93 43.62
C ALA A 522 12.33 30.87 43.05
N ALA A 523 13.42 31.10 43.78
CA ALA A 523 14.52 31.94 43.31
C ALA A 523 15.14 31.40 42.01
N ASN A 524 14.93 32.09 40.90
CA ASN A 524 15.43 31.76 39.58
C ASN A 524 16.60 32.68 39.17
N THR A 525 17.51 32.14 38.36
CA THR A 525 18.39 32.94 37.51
C THR A 525 17.88 32.85 36.07
N LEU A 526 17.47 33.97 35.51
CA LEU A 526 16.99 34.12 34.13
C LEU A 526 17.97 34.98 33.34
N ASN A 527 18.39 34.50 32.17
CA ASN A 527 19.26 35.22 31.24
C ASN A 527 18.62 35.25 29.85
N GLY A 528 18.35 36.43 29.30
CA GLY A 528 17.77 36.60 27.96
C GLY A 528 18.74 36.17 26.86
N GLY A 529 19.96 36.69 26.92
CA GLY A 529 21.02 36.36 25.97
C GLY A 529 21.26 37.50 24.99
N ASN A 530 21.11 37.24 23.70
CA ASN A 530 20.98 38.32 22.72
C ASN A 530 19.54 38.33 22.24
N GLY A 531 18.99 39.49 21.93
CA GLY A 531 17.63 39.55 21.41
C GLY A 531 16.93 40.80 21.88
N HIS A 532 15.61 40.76 21.90
CA HIS A 532 14.80 41.77 22.56
C HIS A 532 13.90 41.00 23.51
N ASP A 533 14.42 40.71 24.68
CA ASP A 533 13.91 39.65 25.51
C ASP A 533 12.89 40.17 26.52
N THR A 534 11.95 39.32 26.92
CA THR A 534 11.02 39.59 28.01
C THR A 534 11.23 38.55 29.10
N LEU A 535 11.69 39.00 30.27
CA LEU A 535 11.99 38.16 31.42
C LEU A 535 11.01 38.48 32.55
N LEU A 536 10.28 37.46 33.00
CA LEU A 536 9.34 37.52 34.12
C LEU A 536 9.86 36.60 35.23
N GLY A 537 10.33 37.15 36.35
CA GLY A 537 10.91 36.38 37.46
C GLY A 537 9.90 35.47 38.16
N GLY A 538 8.67 35.96 38.34
CA GLY A 538 7.61 35.22 38.99
C GLY A 538 7.57 35.52 40.48
N GLY A 539 7.92 34.55 41.31
CA GLY A 539 8.10 34.82 42.74
C GLY A 539 9.38 34.20 43.25
N GLY A 540 9.91 34.71 44.35
CA GLY A 540 11.17 34.20 44.89
C GLY A 540 12.12 35.35 45.20
N ARG A 541 13.38 35.17 44.88
CA ARG A 541 14.39 36.23 44.86
C ARG A 541 15.20 35.96 43.62
N ASP A 542 14.85 36.66 42.56
CA ASP A 542 15.27 36.31 41.22
C ASP A 542 16.48 37.14 40.79
N ILE A 543 17.25 36.59 39.85
CA ILE A 543 18.32 37.30 39.16
C ILE A 543 17.95 37.29 37.68
N LEU A 544 17.59 38.46 37.15
CA LEU A 544 17.26 38.65 35.74
C LEU A 544 18.38 39.44 35.07
N ALA A 545 18.88 38.91 33.96
CA ALA A 545 19.81 39.59 33.06
C ALA A 545 19.23 39.59 31.65
N GLY A 546 18.95 40.76 31.07
CA GLY A 546 18.47 40.89 29.70
C GLY A 546 19.55 40.45 28.71
N GLY A 547 20.67 41.17 28.71
CA GLY A 547 21.84 40.84 27.91
C GLY A 547 22.07 41.88 26.83
N ASN A 548 22.08 41.47 25.55
CA ASN A 548 22.19 42.42 24.45
C ASN A 548 20.81 42.66 23.82
N GLY A 549 20.55 43.92 23.49
CA GLY A 549 19.33 44.42 22.86
C GLY A 549 18.38 45.06 23.86
N ASN A 550 17.19 45.44 23.42
CA ASN A 550 16.23 46.20 24.22
C ASN A 550 15.31 45.25 24.98
N ASP A 551 15.61 45.02 26.25
CA ASP A 551 14.98 43.98 27.03
C ASP A 551 13.88 44.53 27.95
N ARG A 552 12.98 43.65 28.39
CA ARG A 552 11.88 43.94 29.33
C ARG A 552 11.99 43.01 30.52
N LEU A 553 12.21 43.56 31.71
CA LEU A 553 12.43 42.79 32.93
C LEU A 553 11.36 43.12 33.97
N SER A 554 10.62 42.11 34.43
CA SER A 554 9.73 42.19 35.60
C SER A 554 10.22 41.20 36.65
N GLY A 555 10.69 41.71 37.80
CA GLY A 555 11.21 40.88 38.90
C GLY A 555 10.13 39.97 39.49
N GLY A 556 8.94 40.51 39.69
CA GLY A 556 7.85 39.76 40.26
C GLY A 556 7.70 40.00 41.77
N ALA A 557 7.47 38.92 42.50
CA ALA A 557 7.36 38.92 43.94
C ALA A 557 8.70 38.55 44.60
N GLY A 558 9.33 39.47 45.32
CA GLY A 558 10.60 39.23 45.97
C GLY A 558 11.51 40.45 45.94
N ASN A 559 12.72 40.32 46.48
CA ASN A 559 13.75 41.34 46.32
C ASN A 559 14.69 40.91 45.20
N ASP A 560 14.38 41.30 43.97
CA ASP A 560 15.01 40.75 42.77
C ASP A 560 16.23 41.58 42.35
N ARG A 561 17.12 40.98 41.56
CA ARG A 561 18.28 41.65 40.95
C ARG A 561 18.09 41.72 39.45
N LEU A 562 17.89 42.92 38.93
CA LEU A 562 17.61 43.20 37.53
C LEU A 562 18.85 43.83 36.87
N THR A 563 19.29 43.27 35.75
CA THR A 563 20.41 43.75 34.94
C THR A 563 19.88 43.88 33.52
N GLY A 564 19.77 45.09 32.98
CA GLY A 564 19.28 45.29 31.61
C GLY A 564 20.30 44.78 30.60
N GLY A 565 21.53 45.25 30.74
CA GLY A 565 22.63 44.96 29.85
C GLY A 565 22.86 46.07 28.85
N ALA A 566 23.07 45.71 27.59
CA ALA A 566 23.36 46.65 26.51
C ALA A 566 22.10 46.87 25.67
N GLY A 567 21.52 48.06 25.70
CA GLY A 567 20.34 48.36 24.93
C GLY A 567 19.58 49.52 25.54
N SER A 568 18.34 49.68 25.11
CA SER A 568 17.34 50.51 25.80
C SER A 568 16.38 49.60 26.53
N ASP A 569 16.64 49.40 27.82
CA ASP A 569 15.95 48.39 28.62
C ASP A 569 14.79 48.96 29.41
N VAL A 570 13.81 48.10 29.70
CA VAL A 570 12.60 48.44 30.44
C VAL A 570 12.50 47.61 31.71
N PHE A 571 12.54 48.27 32.86
CA PHE A 571 12.32 47.66 34.17
C PHE A 571 10.88 47.88 34.62
N ILE A 572 10.10 46.81 34.80
CA ILE A 572 8.65 46.84 35.02
C ILE A 572 8.33 46.57 36.48
N PHE A 573 7.51 47.43 37.07
CA PHE A 573 6.96 47.29 38.41
C PHE A 573 5.43 47.22 38.36
N GLU A 574 4.92 46.00 38.46
CA GLU A 574 3.48 45.67 38.33
C GLU A 574 2.94 44.87 39.54
N ASN A 575 3.78 44.63 40.55
CA ASN A 575 3.45 43.83 41.73
C ASN A 575 3.21 44.68 42.97
N SER A 576 2.45 44.16 43.93
CA SER A 576 2.08 44.89 45.15
C SER A 576 3.30 45.37 45.95
N LEU A 577 3.35 46.68 46.19
CA LEU A 577 4.40 47.34 46.98
C LEU A 577 4.32 46.92 48.46
N ARG A 578 5.33 46.21 48.93
CA ARG A 578 5.41 45.76 50.33
C ARG A 578 6.86 45.70 50.81
N PRO A 579 7.11 45.81 52.13
CA PRO A 579 8.43 45.51 52.68
C PRO A 579 8.89 44.10 52.27
N GLY A 580 10.09 43.99 51.72
CA GLY A 580 10.62 42.73 51.18
C GLY A 580 10.26 42.46 49.71
N ASN A 581 9.75 43.46 48.98
CA ASN A 581 9.57 43.44 47.53
C ASN A 581 10.26 44.64 46.85
N ALA A 582 11.48 44.96 47.29
CA ALA A 582 12.25 46.08 46.79
C ALA A 582 13.41 45.56 45.93
N ASP A 583 13.34 45.84 44.65
CA ASP A 583 14.27 45.27 43.67
C ASP A 583 15.56 46.08 43.58
N GLN A 584 16.59 45.47 43.00
CA GLN A 584 17.86 46.09 42.71
C GLN A 584 18.08 46.13 41.20
N ILE A 585 18.03 47.32 40.61
CA ILE A 585 18.47 47.55 39.22
C ILE A 585 19.97 47.85 39.25
N THR A 586 20.76 47.04 38.55
CA THR A 586 22.21 47.02 38.76
C THR A 586 23.04 47.86 37.78
N ASP A 587 22.48 48.23 36.64
CA ASP A 587 23.21 48.87 35.53
C ASP A 587 22.42 49.97 34.79
N PHE A 588 21.38 50.52 35.43
CA PHE A 588 20.50 51.52 34.83
C PHE A 588 21.24 52.69 34.17
N SER A 589 20.93 52.93 32.90
CA SER A 589 21.42 54.01 32.06
C SER A 589 20.35 55.09 31.89
N THR A 590 20.57 56.28 32.46
CA THR A 590 19.63 57.42 32.37
C THR A 590 19.48 58.01 30.96
N VAL A 591 20.21 57.47 29.97
CA VAL A 591 20.10 57.90 28.57
C VAL A 591 19.44 56.84 27.68
N ALA A 592 19.37 55.59 28.13
CA ALA A 592 18.89 54.47 27.32
C ALA A 592 17.68 53.78 27.92
N ASP A 593 17.62 53.64 29.25
CA ASP A 593 16.68 52.77 29.94
C ASP A 593 15.46 53.53 30.47
N SER A 594 14.39 52.79 30.78
CA SER A 594 13.20 53.33 31.43
C SER A 594 12.66 52.42 32.53
N ILE A 595 11.99 53.05 33.50
CA ILE A 595 11.27 52.39 34.59
C ILE A 595 9.78 52.52 34.31
N HIS A 596 9.08 51.39 34.23
CA HIS A 596 7.66 51.31 33.92
C HIS A 596 6.88 50.95 35.18
N LEU A 597 5.86 51.76 35.50
CA LEU A 597 5.07 51.67 36.72
C LEU A 597 3.60 51.41 36.37
N ASP A 598 3.02 50.34 36.90
CA ASP A 598 1.59 50.04 36.73
C ASP A 598 0.73 51.03 37.53
N ASP A 599 -0.23 51.70 36.89
CA ASP A 599 -1.05 52.74 37.53
C ASP A 599 -2.03 52.22 38.59
N ALA A 600 -2.39 50.93 38.55
CA ALA A 600 -3.19 50.27 39.57
C ALA A 600 -2.39 50.01 40.85
N ILE A 601 -1.07 49.86 40.73
CA ILE A 601 -0.15 49.71 41.86
C ILE A 601 0.33 51.07 42.37
N PHE A 602 0.79 51.93 41.47
CA PHE A 602 1.31 53.26 41.77
C PHE A 602 0.20 54.32 41.73
N THR A 603 -0.82 54.08 42.56
CA THR A 603 -2.06 54.89 42.57
C THR A 603 -1.83 56.40 42.70
N GLY A 604 -2.65 57.18 42.00
CA GLY A 604 -2.56 58.65 42.00
C GLY A 604 -1.50 59.21 41.04
N LEU A 605 -0.77 58.36 40.32
CA LEU A 605 -0.06 58.75 39.11
C LEU A 605 -1.01 58.72 37.90
N ALA A 606 -0.78 59.60 36.93
CA ALA A 606 -1.50 59.58 35.66
C ALA A 606 -0.73 58.74 34.63
N ALA A 607 -1.44 57.93 33.85
CA ALA A 607 -0.86 57.15 32.76
C ALA A 607 -0.12 58.04 31.73
N GLY A 608 0.95 57.50 31.16
CA GLY A 608 1.88 58.17 30.27
C GLY A 608 3.22 58.51 30.93
N ARG A 609 3.98 59.43 30.33
CA ARG A 609 5.24 59.92 30.92
C ARG A 609 4.99 60.57 32.27
N LEU A 610 5.83 60.27 33.27
CA LEU A 610 5.68 60.82 34.60
C LEU A 610 5.77 62.36 34.58
N SER A 611 4.80 63.02 35.22
CA SER A 611 4.80 64.48 35.37
C SER A 611 6.05 64.93 36.12
N VAL A 612 6.65 66.05 35.69
CA VAL A 612 7.78 66.67 36.39
C VAL A 612 7.43 66.96 37.85
N SER A 613 6.18 67.37 38.12
CA SER A 613 5.71 67.63 39.49
C SER A 613 5.54 66.38 40.35
N ALA A 614 5.57 65.18 39.74
CA ALA A 614 5.39 63.92 40.45
C ALA A 614 6.71 63.26 40.83
N PHE A 615 7.85 63.82 40.41
CA PHE A 615 9.17 63.25 40.61
C PHE A 615 10.08 64.19 41.40
N ARG A 616 10.77 63.64 42.40
CA ARG A 616 11.76 64.36 43.19
C ARG A 616 13.04 63.55 43.41
N ALA A 617 14.17 64.08 42.99
CA ALA A 617 15.50 63.61 43.39
C ALA A 617 16.09 64.51 44.48
N SER A 618 16.57 63.93 45.59
CA SER A 618 17.26 64.65 46.66
C SER A 618 18.13 63.72 47.53
N ALA A 619 19.09 64.28 48.27
CA ALA A 619 19.97 63.50 49.16
C ALA A 619 19.22 62.70 50.25
N THR A 620 18.05 63.17 50.68
CA THR A 620 17.24 62.57 51.76
C THR A 620 16.06 61.74 51.24
N GLY A 621 15.82 61.77 49.92
CA GLY A 621 14.65 61.16 49.29
C GLY A 621 13.31 61.68 49.81
N LEU A 622 13.26 62.84 50.48
CA LEU A 622 12.02 63.40 51.04
C LEU A 622 11.28 64.24 49.99
N ALA A 623 9.94 64.16 50.00
CA ALA A 623 9.08 64.97 49.15
C ALA A 623 9.20 66.47 49.51
N GLN A 624 9.11 67.35 48.51
CA GLN A 624 9.05 68.81 48.69
C GLN A 624 7.64 69.26 49.04
N ASP A 625 6.68 68.69 48.34
CA ASP A 625 5.27 68.99 48.41
C ASP A 625 4.46 67.72 48.18
N ALA A 626 3.13 67.83 48.28
CA ALA A 626 2.25 66.68 48.18
C ALA A 626 2.08 66.12 46.76
N SER A 627 2.59 66.81 45.74
CA SER A 627 2.57 66.34 44.37
C SER A 627 3.73 65.43 44.03
N ASP A 628 4.82 65.45 44.80
CA ASP A 628 5.95 64.52 44.67
C ASP A 628 5.55 63.10 45.10
N ARG A 629 5.51 62.16 44.14
CA ARG A 629 5.05 60.77 44.36
C ARG A 629 6.15 59.74 44.19
N ILE A 630 7.09 59.97 43.28
CA ILE A 630 8.27 59.13 43.07
C ILE A 630 9.50 59.88 43.59
N LEU A 631 10.17 59.29 44.59
CA LEU A 631 11.24 59.93 45.33
C LEU A 631 12.55 59.15 45.15
N TYR A 632 13.59 59.79 44.62
CA TYR A 632 14.93 59.23 44.49
C TYR A 632 15.87 59.81 45.56
N GLU A 633 16.38 58.97 46.44
CA GLU A 633 17.39 59.30 47.45
C GLU A 633 18.79 59.17 46.83
N THR A 634 19.38 60.28 46.40
CA THR A 634 20.61 60.30 45.58
C THR A 634 21.81 59.68 46.28
N ASP A 635 21.91 59.85 47.61
CA ASP A 635 23.05 59.39 48.41
C ASP A 635 23.10 57.86 48.57
N THR A 636 21.94 57.20 48.49
CA THR A 636 21.81 55.75 48.70
C THR A 636 21.38 54.99 47.45
N GLY A 637 20.82 55.69 46.46
CA GLY A 637 20.26 55.10 45.24
C GLY A 637 18.85 54.53 45.43
N ARG A 638 18.13 54.86 46.52
CA ARG A 638 16.82 54.26 46.84
C ARG A 638 15.68 55.00 46.15
N LEU A 639 14.77 54.25 45.52
CA LEU A 639 13.51 54.75 44.97
C LEU A 639 12.34 54.42 45.89
N PHE A 640 11.58 55.45 46.25
CA PHE A 640 10.39 55.33 47.07
C PHE A 640 9.16 55.82 46.31
N PHE A 641 8.01 55.22 46.65
CA PHE A 641 6.69 55.70 46.27
C PHE A 641 5.96 56.28 47.48
N ASP A 642 5.53 57.52 47.39
CA ASP A 642 4.74 58.23 48.41
C ASP A 642 3.26 58.27 47.98
N ALA A 643 2.50 57.25 48.42
CA ALA A 643 1.12 57.05 48.00
C ALA A 643 0.13 58.08 48.60
N ASP A 644 0.45 58.71 49.74
CA ASP A 644 -0.41 59.72 50.36
C ASP A 644 0.06 61.16 50.09
N GLY A 645 1.27 61.33 49.56
CA GLY A 645 1.86 62.65 49.30
C GLY A 645 2.16 63.40 50.60
N ALA A 646 2.29 62.71 51.73
CA ALA A 646 2.45 63.35 53.04
C ALA A 646 3.90 63.71 53.39
N GLY A 647 4.87 63.50 52.49
CA GLY A 647 6.21 64.03 52.67
C GLY A 647 7.20 63.09 53.37
N GLY A 648 7.01 61.77 53.24
CA GLY A 648 8.07 60.78 53.54
C GLY A 648 7.89 59.87 54.76
N SER A 649 6.83 60.00 55.57
CA SER A 649 6.62 59.12 56.73
C SER A 649 6.06 57.73 56.37
N ASN A 650 5.33 57.64 55.25
CA ASN A 650 4.65 56.43 54.77
C ASN A 650 5.11 55.98 53.37
N ARG A 651 6.27 56.47 52.92
CA ARG A 651 6.82 56.12 51.60
C ARG A 651 7.28 54.66 51.57
N ILE A 652 7.03 53.96 50.46
CA ILE A 652 7.39 52.55 50.28
C ILE A 652 8.62 52.45 49.38
N LEU A 653 9.67 51.78 49.85
CA LEU A 653 10.82 51.43 49.01
C LEU A 653 10.40 50.35 48.01
N PHE A 654 10.58 50.60 46.73
CA PHE A 654 10.26 49.62 45.68
C PHE A 654 11.46 49.25 44.81
N ALA A 655 12.48 50.10 44.74
CA ALA A 655 13.69 49.78 43.99
C ALA A 655 14.94 50.46 44.57
N THR A 656 16.10 49.93 44.18
CA THR A 656 17.43 50.51 44.41
C THR A 656 18.21 50.52 43.11
N LEU A 657 18.98 51.59 42.90
CA LEU A 657 19.85 51.82 41.74
C LEU A 657 21.25 52.22 42.20
N ALA A 658 22.13 52.48 41.24
CA ALA A 658 23.38 53.17 41.52
C ALA A 658 23.13 54.54 42.20
N ARG A 659 24.09 54.98 43.00
CA ARG A 659 24.07 56.27 43.69
C ARG A 659 24.35 57.41 42.71
N GLU A 660 23.86 58.60 43.03
CA GLU A 660 24.15 59.83 42.29
C GLU A 660 23.77 59.80 40.79
N LEU A 661 22.81 58.96 40.40
CA LEU A 661 22.27 58.97 39.04
C LEU A 661 21.51 60.26 38.77
N ALA A 662 21.67 60.82 37.58
CA ALA A 662 20.95 62.01 37.12
C ALA A 662 19.52 61.66 36.64
N LEU A 663 18.75 60.97 37.49
CA LEU A 663 17.37 60.58 37.18
C LEU A 663 16.46 61.80 37.05
N THR A 664 15.53 61.73 36.10
CA THR A 664 14.50 62.74 35.86
C THR A 664 13.14 62.07 35.66
N SER A 665 12.07 62.86 35.61
CA SER A 665 10.73 62.31 35.36
C SER A 665 10.59 61.65 33.98
N THR A 666 11.51 61.91 33.03
CA THR A 666 11.43 61.30 31.70
C THR A 666 11.87 59.84 31.65
N ASP A 667 12.56 59.38 32.69
CA ASP A 667 13.03 58.00 32.85
C ASP A 667 11.89 57.07 33.31
N PHE A 668 10.74 57.64 33.67
CA PHE A 668 9.58 56.92 34.19
C PHE A 668 8.39 56.99 33.21
N PHE A 669 7.76 55.84 33.00
CA PHE A 669 6.52 55.69 32.25
C PHE A 669 5.48 54.98 33.12
N VAL A 670 4.28 55.53 33.20
CA VAL A 670 3.15 54.96 33.92
C VAL A 670 2.20 54.33 32.90
N PHE A 671 1.81 53.07 33.06
CA PHE A 671 1.02 52.34 32.07
C PHE A 671 -0.28 51.77 32.63
#